data_AF-A0AA36JKS8-F1
#
_entry.id   AF-A0AA36JKS8-F1
#
_cell.length_a   1.000
_cell.length_b   1.000
_cell.length_c   1.000
_cell.angle_alpha   90.00
_cell.angle_beta   90.00
_cell.angle_gamma   90.00
#
_symmetry.space_group_name_H-M   'P 1'
#
loop_
_entity.id
_entity.type
_entity.pdbx_description
1 polymer ?
#
loop_
_entity_poly.entity_id
_entity_poly.type
_entity_poly.pdbx_seq_one_letter_code
_entity_poly.pdbx_strand_id
1 'polypeptide(L)'
;MAQAFSEKVRSGGFVGYTGKPLTDVLCIGIGGSYLAVEFVHEALRTDPTGAASSKGRQLRFLANVDPIDVKRALAGLKAETTLVIVISKTFTTAETMLNARTVKSWLVKELGSEQAIAKHVAACSTALATGIQRVETLDKTKAFGIDSENVFGFWDWVGGRFSVCSAVGVVPLSLQYGFEVVQKFLSGARAMDVHFQTAPLEKNLPTILGLLAVWNASCLGYEGCAVLPYCQALVRFVAHIQQLDMESNGKRVQMDGKECTVPTGAIYFGEPGTNGQHSFYQLMHQGRVIPADFIGFKTSQNPISLDGEPVSNHDELMSNFFAQPDALALGKTAEELKASGLSGPGLRHKVFSGDRPSNSLLLPVCDPYNLGLLLSLYEHRTAVQGWVWNVNSFDQWGVELGKVLGVKVRKYLSAARKGEADASGFQKPTQPLSNERTPARTSAKSRIEMIRAREIFDSRGNPTVEVDLCTASALFRAAVPSGASTGVYEALELRDGDKNRLLGKGVLKAVANINDIIGPKLIGLKVTDQVAIDKLMVEEMDGSKNEWGWSKSKLGANAILAAGGPRGLVAEDLPEVSMAICRAGAAAKGVPLYQYIAMLAGKPTDRFVMPAAWQQVPSFNVINGGSHAGNRLACQEFMILPTGAASFRNAMEIGAEVYHTLKGVIKKKYGQDACNVGDEGGFAPNVQDNNEALDVLMEAIKKSGHEGKVKIGTDVAASEFWRPGSTGPSPG
;
A
#
# COMPACT_ATOMS: atom_id res chain seq x y z
N MET A 1 -35.02 24.65 -12.55
CA MET A 1 -33.95 25.12 -11.63
C MET A 1 -32.56 24.68 -12.10
N ALA A 2 -32.28 23.37 -12.20
CA ALA A 2 -30.96 22.88 -12.62
C ALA A 2 -30.53 23.39 -14.01
N GLN A 3 -31.43 23.39 -15.01
CA GLN A 3 -31.19 23.97 -16.33
C GLN A 3 -30.71 25.42 -16.23
N ALA A 4 -31.56 26.32 -15.69
CA ALA A 4 -31.26 27.74 -15.55
C ALA A 4 -29.95 28.00 -14.78
N PHE A 5 -29.68 27.25 -13.71
CA PHE A 5 -28.42 27.37 -12.97
C PHE A 5 -27.21 26.96 -13.83
N SER A 6 -27.29 25.79 -14.48
CA SER A 6 -26.20 25.30 -15.31
C SER A 6 -25.90 26.22 -16.50
N GLU A 7 -26.92 26.78 -17.15
CA GLU A 7 -26.79 27.75 -18.24
C GLU A 7 -26.15 29.05 -17.75
N LYS A 8 -26.56 29.54 -16.57
CA LYS A 8 -25.99 30.76 -15.96
C LYS A 8 -24.51 30.57 -15.58
N VAL A 9 -24.13 29.43 -15.02
CA VAL A 9 -22.73 29.13 -14.72
C VAL A 9 -21.90 28.95 -15.99
N ARG A 10 -22.43 28.25 -16.99
CA ARG A 10 -21.72 27.97 -18.25
C ARG A 10 -21.53 29.20 -19.13
N SER A 11 -22.49 30.14 -19.11
CA SER A 11 -22.39 31.41 -19.85
C SER A 11 -21.52 32.46 -19.16
N GLY A 12 -21.09 32.23 -17.91
CA GLY A 12 -20.35 33.22 -17.11
C GLY A 12 -21.25 34.24 -16.40
N GLY A 13 -22.58 34.10 -16.49
CA GLY A 13 -23.54 34.93 -15.72
C GLY A 13 -23.56 34.62 -14.22
N PHE A 14 -22.98 33.49 -13.80
CA PHE A 14 -22.68 33.16 -12.41
C PHE A 14 -21.16 33.00 -12.27
N VAL A 15 -20.56 33.91 -11.50
CA VAL A 15 -19.11 33.99 -11.29
C VAL A 15 -18.75 33.65 -9.85
N GLY A 16 -17.51 33.19 -9.66
CA GLY A 16 -16.93 32.98 -8.35
C GLY A 16 -16.77 34.28 -7.56
N TYR A 17 -16.32 34.17 -6.32
CA TYR A 17 -16.11 35.28 -5.39
C TYR A 17 -15.17 36.36 -5.94
N THR A 18 -14.19 35.96 -6.75
CA THR A 18 -13.23 36.89 -7.41
C THR A 18 -13.74 37.47 -8.73
N GLY A 19 -14.98 37.17 -9.13
CA GLY A 19 -15.55 37.58 -10.41
C GLY A 19 -15.13 36.70 -11.60
N LYS A 20 -14.34 35.64 -11.38
CA LYS A 20 -13.91 34.72 -12.44
C LYS A 20 -14.99 33.69 -12.77
N PRO A 21 -15.10 33.25 -14.04
CA PRO A 21 -15.99 32.14 -14.42
C PRO A 21 -15.61 30.83 -13.71
N LEU A 22 -16.62 30.04 -13.34
CA LEU A 22 -16.43 28.73 -12.73
C LEU A 22 -16.34 27.65 -13.82
N THR A 23 -15.14 27.14 -14.05
CA THR A 23 -14.84 26.11 -15.07
C THR A 23 -14.68 24.72 -14.46
N ASP A 24 -14.36 24.66 -13.16
CA ASP A 24 -14.04 23.42 -12.47
C ASP A 24 -15.19 23.08 -11.52
N VAL A 25 -15.62 21.82 -11.51
CA VAL A 25 -16.67 21.33 -10.63
C VAL A 25 -16.14 20.18 -9.79
N LEU A 26 -16.27 20.28 -8.48
CA LEU A 26 -15.92 19.23 -7.53
C LEU A 26 -17.18 18.71 -6.83
N CYS A 27 -17.56 17.47 -7.14
CA CYS A 27 -18.66 16.78 -6.48
C CYS A 27 -18.16 16.03 -5.25
N ILE A 28 -18.80 16.28 -4.10
CA ILE A 28 -18.50 15.59 -2.85
C ILE A 28 -19.70 14.71 -2.50
N GLY A 29 -19.51 13.39 -2.53
CA GLY A 29 -20.59 12.43 -2.30
C GLY A 29 -20.06 10.99 -2.33
N ILE A 30 -20.71 10.09 -1.58
CA ILE A 30 -20.30 8.68 -1.48
C ILE A 30 -21.46 7.74 -1.85
N GLY A 31 -21.13 6.55 -2.35
CA GLY A 31 -22.10 5.57 -2.84
C GLY A 31 -23.00 6.16 -3.94
N GLY A 32 -24.31 6.11 -3.72
CA GLY A 32 -25.31 6.52 -4.70
C GLY A 32 -25.26 8.01 -5.07
N SER A 33 -24.65 8.83 -4.22
CA SER A 33 -24.41 10.25 -4.49
C SER A 33 -23.34 10.51 -5.56
N TYR A 34 -22.60 9.48 -6.02
CA TYR A 34 -21.54 9.68 -7.01
C TYR A 34 -21.38 8.54 -8.03
N LEU A 35 -21.57 7.27 -7.67
CA LEU A 35 -21.20 6.13 -8.53
C LEU A 35 -21.82 6.20 -9.92
N ALA A 36 -23.14 6.41 -9.97
CA ALA A 36 -23.87 6.55 -11.22
C ALA A 36 -23.51 7.84 -11.98
N VAL A 37 -23.24 8.93 -11.26
CA VAL A 37 -22.83 10.22 -11.86
C VAL A 37 -21.46 10.09 -12.51
N GLU A 38 -20.52 9.41 -11.85
CA GLU A 38 -19.18 9.13 -12.36
C GLU A 38 -19.23 8.17 -13.55
N PHE A 39 -20.10 7.14 -13.50
CA PHE A 39 -20.38 6.29 -14.66
C PHE A 39 -20.80 7.11 -15.89
N VAL A 40 -21.84 7.94 -15.76
CA VAL A 40 -22.33 8.75 -16.88
C VAL A 40 -21.28 9.77 -17.32
N HIS A 41 -20.55 10.36 -16.39
CA HIS A 41 -19.43 11.26 -16.69
C HIS A 41 -18.38 10.56 -17.55
N GLU A 42 -17.83 9.43 -17.09
CA GLU A 42 -16.79 8.70 -17.82
C GLU A 42 -17.26 8.27 -19.21
N ALA A 43 -18.52 7.84 -19.33
CA ALA A 43 -19.10 7.44 -20.62
C ALA A 43 -19.21 8.62 -21.61
N LEU A 44 -19.48 9.83 -21.13
CA LEU A 44 -19.66 11.03 -21.96
C LEU A 44 -18.38 11.83 -22.20
N ARG A 45 -17.26 11.47 -21.58
CA ARG A 45 -15.97 12.16 -21.78
C ARG A 45 -15.47 12.07 -23.22
N THR A 46 -15.70 10.93 -23.86
CA THR A 46 -15.25 10.64 -25.23
C THR A 46 -16.37 10.65 -26.27
N ASP A 47 -17.64 10.79 -25.85
CA ASP A 47 -18.76 11.08 -26.75
C ASP A 47 -18.50 12.41 -27.50
N PRO A 48 -18.66 12.49 -28.84
CA PRO A 48 -18.39 13.73 -29.58
C PRO A 48 -19.16 14.96 -29.09
N THR A 49 -20.45 14.79 -28.74
CA THR A 49 -21.29 15.90 -28.26
C THR A 49 -20.86 16.32 -26.85
N GLY A 50 -20.61 15.36 -25.97
CA GLY A 50 -20.12 15.56 -24.60
C GLY A 50 -18.74 16.22 -24.57
N ALA A 51 -17.79 15.74 -25.37
CA ALA A 51 -16.43 16.27 -25.49
C ALA A 51 -16.45 17.73 -25.99
N ALA A 52 -17.24 18.03 -27.03
CA ALA A 52 -17.40 19.40 -27.52
C ALA A 52 -18.02 20.32 -26.46
N SER A 53 -19.07 19.87 -25.79
CA SER A 53 -19.81 20.66 -24.80
C SER A 53 -19.05 20.89 -23.48
N SER A 54 -18.06 20.05 -23.19
CA SER A 54 -17.25 20.12 -21.96
C SER A 54 -15.88 20.77 -22.15
N LYS A 55 -15.57 21.28 -23.35
CA LYS A 55 -14.28 21.92 -23.65
C LYS A 55 -13.94 23.03 -22.65
N GLY A 56 -12.77 22.91 -22.02
CA GLY A 56 -12.29 23.87 -21.02
C GLY A 56 -12.95 23.77 -19.65
N ARG A 57 -13.72 22.70 -19.38
CA ARG A 57 -14.36 22.44 -18.10
C ARG A 57 -13.90 21.09 -17.54
N GLN A 58 -13.89 20.96 -16.22
CA GLN A 58 -13.56 19.70 -15.56
C GLN A 58 -14.57 19.37 -14.47
N LEU A 59 -14.94 18.10 -14.37
CA LEU A 59 -15.75 17.54 -13.31
C LEU A 59 -14.91 16.51 -12.55
N ARG A 60 -14.88 16.61 -11.22
CA ARG A 60 -14.15 15.70 -10.33
C ARG A 60 -15.04 15.22 -9.21
N PHE A 61 -14.66 14.07 -8.63
CA PHE A 61 -15.36 13.45 -7.53
C PHE A 61 -14.44 13.30 -6.32
N LEU A 62 -14.99 13.58 -5.15
CA LEU A 62 -14.38 13.35 -3.83
C LEU A 62 -15.36 12.50 -3.01
N ALA A 63 -15.07 11.21 -2.92
CA ALA A 63 -15.98 10.24 -2.33
C ALA A 63 -15.45 9.70 -1.01
N ASN A 64 -14.20 9.25 -0.99
CA ASN A 64 -13.62 8.62 0.18
C ASN A 64 -13.25 9.66 1.24
N VAL A 65 -13.39 9.31 2.52
CA VAL A 65 -12.96 10.14 3.65
C VAL A 65 -11.44 10.11 3.86
N ASP A 66 -10.75 9.18 3.19
CA ASP A 66 -9.29 9.14 3.14
C ASP A 66 -8.74 10.48 2.59
N PRO A 67 -7.86 11.19 3.32
CA PRO A 67 -7.26 12.44 2.85
C PRO A 67 -6.48 12.32 1.53
N ILE A 68 -6.09 11.11 1.11
CA ILE A 68 -5.53 10.89 -0.23
C ILE A 68 -6.53 11.25 -1.33
N ASP A 69 -7.82 10.96 -1.14
CA ASP A 69 -8.85 11.32 -2.13
C ASP A 69 -9.03 12.84 -2.20
N VAL A 70 -8.96 13.54 -1.06
CA VAL A 70 -8.93 15.02 -1.03
C VAL A 70 -7.74 15.55 -1.83
N LYS A 71 -6.54 14.98 -1.61
CA LYS A 71 -5.33 15.38 -2.35
C LYS A 71 -5.49 15.17 -3.86
N ARG A 72 -6.06 14.04 -4.29
CA ARG A 72 -6.31 13.73 -5.72
C ARG A 72 -7.36 14.66 -6.31
N ALA A 73 -8.48 14.85 -5.61
CA ALA A 73 -9.58 15.69 -6.05
C ALA A 73 -9.14 17.15 -6.26
N LEU A 74 -8.37 17.72 -5.32
CA LEU A 74 -7.91 19.11 -5.38
C LEU A 74 -6.67 19.34 -6.26
N ALA A 75 -5.98 18.28 -6.71
CA ALA A 75 -4.73 18.41 -7.46
C ALA A 75 -4.91 19.23 -8.76
N GLY A 76 -4.30 20.41 -8.81
CA GLY A 76 -4.37 21.31 -9.97
C GLY A 76 -5.66 22.14 -10.08
N LEU A 77 -6.58 22.04 -9.11
CA LEU A 77 -7.75 22.93 -9.05
C LEU A 77 -7.37 24.30 -8.49
N LYS A 78 -8.00 25.36 -8.98
CA LYS A 78 -7.87 26.73 -8.44
C LYS A 78 -9.15 27.09 -7.70
N ALA A 79 -9.04 27.54 -6.45
CA ALA A 79 -10.21 27.89 -5.64
C ALA A 79 -11.12 28.94 -6.31
N GLU A 80 -10.51 29.92 -6.99
CA GLU A 80 -11.22 31.00 -7.68
C GLU A 80 -12.07 30.58 -8.89
N THR A 81 -11.82 29.39 -9.48
CA THR A 81 -12.57 28.86 -10.64
C THR A 81 -13.33 27.57 -10.33
N THR A 82 -13.33 27.12 -9.07
CA THR A 82 -13.93 25.86 -8.66
C THR A 82 -15.30 26.06 -8.00
N LEU A 83 -16.32 25.40 -8.52
CA LEU A 83 -17.63 25.20 -7.90
C LEU A 83 -17.67 23.84 -7.19
N VAL A 84 -18.02 23.83 -5.91
CA VAL A 84 -18.17 22.62 -5.11
C VAL A 84 -19.64 22.26 -5.00
N ILE A 85 -19.98 20.99 -5.24
CA ILE A 85 -21.34 20.47 -5.09
C ILE A 85 -21.33 19.40 -4.00
N VAL A 86 -21.99 19.68 -2.89
CA VAL A 86 -22.13 18.72 -1.78
C VAL A 86 -23.39 17.88 -2.01
N ILE A 87 -23.22 16.59 -2.25
CA ILE A 87 -24.31 15.65 -2.59
C ILE A 87 -24.52 14.69 -1.43
N SER A 88 -25.54 14.95 -0.61
CA SER A 88 -25.89 14.09 0.52
C SER A 88 -27.39 14.15 0.79
N LYS A 89 -28.06 12.99 0.77
CA LYS A 89 -29.50 12.88 1.02
C LYS A 89 -29.92 13.51 2.35
N THR A 90 -29.18 13.21 3.42
CA THR A 90 -29.47 13.68 4.79
C THR A 90 -28.65 14.88 5.23
N PHE A 91 -27.62 15.24 4.45
CA PHE A 91 -26.61 16.24 4.81
C PHE A 91 -25.89 15.96 6.15
N THR A 92 -25.83 14.68 6.54
CA THR A 92 -25.21 14.22 7.79
C THR A 92 -24.21 13.09 7.60
N THR A 93 -24.06 12.55 6.39
CA THR A 93 -23.11 11.48 6.06
C THR A 93 -21.69 11.85 6.53
N ALA A 94 -21.09 11.04 7.39
CA ALA A 94 -19.90 11.44 8.12
C ALA A 94 -18.72 11.76 7.18
N GLU A 95 -18.51 10.92 6.18
CA GLU A 95 -17.48 11.03 5.14
C GLU A 95 -17.70 12.30 4.32
N THR A 96 -18.87 12.44 3.70
CA THR A 96 -19.24 13.59 2.87
C THR A 96 -19.13 14.90 3.63
N MET A 97 -19.60 14.95 4.88
CA MET A 97 -19.58 16.19 5.67
C MET A 97 -18.18 16.55 6.18
N LEU A 98 -17.32 15.56 6.46
CA LEU A 98 -15.91 15.84 6.77
C LEU A 98 -15.20 16.37 5.54
N ASN A 99 -15.37 15.73 4.38
CA ASN A 99 -14.83 16.21 3.11
C ASN A 99 -15.33 17.61 2.75
N ALA A 100 -16.63 17.87 2.89
CA ALA A 100 -17.21 19.19 2.64
C ALA A 100 -16.58 20.26 3.55
N ARG A 101 -16.40 19.99 4.85
CA ARG A 101 -15.72 20.92 5.76
C ARG A 101 -14.24 21.12 5.40
N THR A 102 -13.55 20.06 4.99
CA THR A 102 -12.15 20.13 4.52
C THR A 102 -12.02 21.01 3.28
N VAL A 103 -12.89 20.83 2.28
CA VAL A 103 -12.91 21.64 1.06
C VAL A 103 -13.37 23.07 1.33
N LYS A 104 -14.35 23.28 2.23
CA LYS A 104 -14.72 24.62 2.73
C LYS A 104 -13.52 25.32 3.33
N SER A 105 -12.75 24.65 4.19
CA SER A 105 -11.54 25.21 4.78
C SER A 105 -10.48 25.55 3.73
N TRP A 106 -10.35 24.75 2.68
CA TRP A 106 -9.47 25.05 1.55
C TRP A 106 -9.94 26.30 0.77
N LEU A 107 -11.23 26.39 0.41
CA LEU A 107 -11.79 27.56 -0.27
C LEU A 107 -11.59 28.84 0.54
N VAL A 108 -11.92 28.84 1.83
CA VAL A 108 -11.78 30.02 2.70
C VAL A 108 -10.32 30.42 2.84
N LYS A 109 -9.40 29.44 2.97
CA LYS A 109 -7.97 29.71 3.07
C LYS A 109 -7.42 30.37 1.81
N GLU A 110 -7.79 29.86 0.63
CA GLU A 110 -7.27 30.36 -0.65
C GLU A 110 -7.93 31.67 -1.09
N LEU A 111 -9.20 31.90 -0.73
CA LEU A 111 -9.97 33.10 -1.15
C LEU A 111 -10.04 34.19 -0.07
N GLY A 112 -9.60 33.89 1.16
CA GLY A 112 -9.49 34.86 2.25
C GLY A 112 -10.80 35.31 2.90
N SER A 113 -11.95 34.69 2.57
CA SER A 113 -13.26 35.10 3.10
C SER A 113 -14.26 33.94 3.18
N GLU A 114 -15.03 33.88 4.28
CA GLU A 114 -16.16 32.94 4.39
C GLU A 114 -17.31 33.28 3.44
N GLN A 115 -17.41 34.53 2.97
CA GLN A 115 -18.44 34.95 2.00
C GLN A 115 -18.27 34.25 0.65
N ALA A 116 -17.09 33.70 0.37
CA ALA A 116 -16.84 32.91 -0.83
C ALA A 116 -17.72 31.65 -0.89
N ILE A 117 -18.16 31.10 0.25
CA ILE A 117 -18.93 29.86 0.28
C ILE A 117 -20.28 29.98 -0.44
N ALA A 118 -20.97 31.12 -0.31
CA ALA A 118 -22.24 31.35 -1.01
C ALA A 118 -22.08 31.38 -2.55
N LYS A 119 -20.87 31.68 -3.06
CA LYS A 119 -20.55 31.74 -4.50
C LYS A 119 -19.86 30.50 -5.03
N HIS A 120 -19.24 29.70 -4.18
CA HIS A 120 -18.44 28.53 -4.59
C HIS A 120 -19.02 27.19 -4.13
N VAL A 121 -20.13 27.17 -3.39
CA VAL A 121 -20.73 25.93 -2.89
C VAL A 121 -22.22 25.86 -3.20
N ALA A 122 -22.62 24.75 -3.80
CA ALA A 122 -24.00 24.33 -4.00
C ALA A 122 -24.25 22.99 -3.27
N ALA A 123 -25.51 22.63 -3.05
CA ALA A 123 -25.87 21.35 -2.45
C ALA A 123 -26.98 20.64 -3.20
N CYS A 124 -26.88 19.32 -3.27
CA CYS A 124 -27.95 18.42 -3.68
C CYS A 124 -28.38 17.58 -2.47
N SER A 125 -29.60 17.79 -1.98
CA SER A 125 -30.08 17.14 -0.75
C SER A 125 -31.60 16.97 -0.76
N THR A 126 -32.20 16.40 0.30
CA THR A 126 -33.66 16.20 0.37
C THR A 126 -34.46 17.47 0.73
N ALA A 127 -34.02 18.63 0.25
CA ALA A 127 -34.65 19.92 0.53
C ALA A 127 -36.09 20.05 -0.03
N LEU A 128 -36.52 19.14 -0.91
CA LEU A 128 -37.89 19.05 -1.42
C LEU A 128 -38.75 17.98 -0.72
N ALA A 129 -38.21 17.26 0.27
CA ALA A 129 -38.99 16.33 1.09
C ALA A 129 -40.10 17.05 1.89
N THR A 130 -41.02 16.29 2.47
CA THR A 130 -42.06 16.82 3.35
C THR A 130 -41.66 16.66 4.83
N GLY A 131 -42.24 17.47 5.73
CA GLY A 131 -42.04 17.34 7.17
C GLY A 131 -40.67 17.77 7.71
N ILE A 132 -40.29 17.21 8.87
CA ILE A 132 -39.11 17.62 9.68
C ILE A 132 -37.80 17.51 8.88
N GLN A 133 -37.69 16.51 8.01
CA GLN A 133 -36.47 16.25 7.24
C GLN A 133 -36.11 17.41 6.29
N ARG A 134 -37.11 18.11 5.74
CA ARG A 134 -36.88 19.31 4.92
C ARG A 134 -36.33 20.46 5.74
N VAL A 135 -36.96 20.75 6.88
CA VAL A 135 -36.55 21.86 7.76
C VAL A 135 -35.12 21.66 8.23
N GLU A 136 -34.82 20.46 8.74
CA GLU A 136 -33.46 20.12 9.18
C GLU A 136 -32.42 20.23 8.06
N THR A 137 -32.75 19.80 6.86
CA THR A 137 -31.81 19.84 5.72
C THR A 137 -31.51 21.28 5.32
N LEU A 138 -32.54 22.12 5.20
CA LEU A 138 -32.38 23.54 4.88
C LEU A 138 -31.59 24.29 5.95
N ASP A 139 -31.85 24.01 7.23
CA ASP A 139 -31.09 24.58 8.35
C ASP A 139 -29.62 24.16 8.33
N LYS A 140 -29.35 22.88 8.05
CA LYS A 140 -27.96 22.37 7.94
C LYS A 140 -27.23 22.97 6.73
N THR A 141 -27.88 23.12 5.58
CA THR A 141 -27.26 23.77 4.41
C THR A 141 -27.00 25.25 4.66
N LYS A 142 -27.94 25.95 5.32
CA LYS A 142 -27.79 27.36 5.69
C LYS A 142 -26.69 27.55 6.72
N ALA A 143 -26.62 26.70 7.74
CA ALA A 143 -25.56 26.70 8.75
C ALA A 143 -24.18 26.40 8.13
N PHE A 144 -24.12 25.65 7.03
CA PHE A 144 -22.89 25.45 6.29
C PHE A 144 -22.44 26.71 5.52
N GLY A 145 -23.34 27.65 5.27
CA GLY A 145 -23.10 28.89 4.53
C GLY A 145 -23.49 28.82 3.04
N ILE A 146 -24.26 27.81 2.64
CA ILE A 146 -24.73 27.67 1.25
C ILE A 146 -25.92 28.60 1.04
N ASP A 147 -25.90 29.33 -0.07
CA ASP A 147 -27.03 30.15 -0.50
C ASP A 147 -28.25 29.24 -0.77
N SER A 148 -29.42 29.61 -0.25
CA SER A 148 -30.66 28.85 -0.46
C SER A 148 -31.02 28.70 -1.93
N GLU A 149 -30.62 29.63 -2.81
CA GLU A 149 -30.82 29.52 -4.26
C GLU A 149 -29.92 28.46 -4.91
N ASN A 150 -28.84 28.05 -4.23
CA ASN A 150 -27.89 27.03 -4.67
C ASN A 150 -28.15 25.66 -4.01
N VAL A 151 -29.33 25.47 -3.42
CA VAL A 151 -29.79 24.18 -2.88
C VAL A 151 -30.76 23.53 -3.87
N PHE A 152 -30.33 22.45 -4.51
CA PHE A 152 -31.11 21.67 -5.45
C PHE A 152 -31.70 20.46 -4.73
N GLY A 153 -32.99 20.54 -4.41
CA GLY A 153 -33.62 19.47 -3.66
C GLY A 153 -34.04 18.28 -4.52
N PHE A 154 -34.10 17.11 -3.89
CA PHE A 154 -34.80 15.91 -4.36
C PHE A 154 -35.60 15.30 -3.19
N TRP A 155 -36.18 14.12 -3.36
CA TRP A 155 -37.13 13.55 -2.41
C TRP A 155 -36.63 12.28 -1.70
N ASP A 156 -37.31 11.93 -0.62
CA ASP A 156 -37.09 10.73 0.19
C ASP A 156 -37.38 9.42 -0.57
N TRP A 157 -38.36 9.41 -1.47
CA TRP A 157 -38.66 8.26 -2.34
C TRP A 157 -37.59 8.00 -3.42
N VAL A 158 -36.65 8.93 -3.63
CA VAL A 158 -35.48 8.70 -4.49
C VAL A 158 -34.41 7.97 -3.67
N GLY A 159 -34.26 6.67 -3.90
CA GLY A 159 -33.17 5.86 -3.33
C GLY A 159 -31.80 6.34 -3.83
N GLY A 160 -30.76 6.28 -2.99
CA GLY A 160 -29.43 6.79 -3.35
C GLY A 160 -28.87 6.15 -4.63
N ARG A 161 -28.96 4.82 -4.73
CA ARG A 161 -28.52 4.04 -5.91
C ARG A 161 -29.40 4.19 -7.17
N PHE A 162 -30.52 4.91 -7.07
CA PHE A 162 -31.46 5.24 -8.15
C PHE A 162 -31.55 6.77 -8.39
N SER A 163 -30.55 7.53 -7.94
CA SER A 163 -30.67 8.99 -7.81
C SER A 163 -30.11 9.80 -8.99
N VAL A 164 -29.41 9.19 -9.94
CA VAL A 164 -28.70 9.93 -11.01
C VAL A 164 -29.63 10.76 -11.91
N CYS A 165 -30.86 10.30 -12.13
CA CYS A 165 -31.88 11.05 -12.87
C CYS A 165 -32.51 12.22 -12.07
N SER A 166 -32.13 12.39 -10.80
CA SER A 166 -32.52 13.52 -9.95
C SER A 166 -31.47 14.63 -9.95
N ALA A 167 -31.63 15.65 -9.08
CA ALA A 167 -30.63 16.70 -8.89
C ALA A 167 -29.20 16.17 -8.66
N VAL A 168 -29.08 14.99 -8.05
CA VAL A 168 -27.79 14.31 -7.78
C VAL A 168 -26.93 14.19 -9.05
N GLY A 169 -27.48 13.68 -10.15
CA GLY A 169 -26.75 13.59 -11.42
C GLY A 169 -27.01 14.78 -12.35
N VAL A 170 -28.25 15.28 -12.40
CA VAL A 170 -28.66 16.33 -13.34
C VAL A 170 -27.86 17.62 -13.13
N VAL A 171 -27.60 18.05 -11.89
CA VAL A 171 -26.86 19.29 -11.63
C VAL A 171 -25.41 19.19 -12.10
N PRO A 172 -24.57 18.24 -11.61
CA PRO A 172 -23.18 18.17 -12.02
C PRO A 172 -22.99 17.83 -13.51
N LEU A 173 -23.80 16.93 -14.07
CA LEU A 173 -23.70 16.59 -15.48
C LEU A 173 -24.11 17.77 -16.38
N SER A 174 -25.12 18.55 -16.00
CA SER A 174 -25.52 19.74 -16.79
C SER A 174 -24.47 20.84 -16.71
N LEU A 175 -23.75 20.98 -15.59
CA LEU A 175 -22.65 21.93 -15.49
C LEU A 175 -21.48 21.55 -16.41
N GLN A 176 -21.17 20.26 -16.52
CA GLN A 176 -20.09 19.75 -17.36
C GLN A 176 -20.46 19.73 -18.85
N TYR A 177 -21.63 19.18 -19.20
CA TYR A 177 -22.01 18.86 -20.59
C TYR A 177 -23.14 19.73 -21.16
N GLY A 178 -23.76 20.59 -20.34
CA GLY A 178 -24.96 21.33 -20.73
C GLY A 178 -26.24 20.51 -20.54
N PHE A 179 -27.35 21.22 -20.34
CA PHE A 179 -28.64 20.60 -20.01
C PHE A 179 -29.21 19.77 -21.16
N GLU A 180 -28.98 20.16 -22.42
CA GLU A 180 -29.48 19.41 -23.60
C GLU A 180 -28.94 17.98 -23.66
N VAL A 181 -27.65 17.78 -23.34
CA VAL A 181 -27.03 16.45 -23.28
C VAL A 181 -27.69 15.60 -22.18
N VAL A 182 -27.90 16.19 -21.01
CA VAL A 182 -28.56 15.51 -19.88
C VAL A 182 -30.02 15.21 -20.19
N GLN A 183 -30.73 16.10 -20.88
CA GLN A 183 -32.11 15.89 -21.29
C GLN A 183 -32.26 14.70 -22.25
N LYS A 184 -31.31 14.52 -23.18
CA LYS A 184 -31.27 13.32 -24.04
C LYS A 184 -31.07 12.05 -23.21
N PHE A 185 -30.19 12.08 -22.22
CA PHE A 185 -30.00 10.97 -21.28
C PHE A 185 -31.26 10.64 -20.49
N LEU A 186 -31.93 11.64 -19.90
CA LEU A 186 -33.20 11.45 -19.19
C LEU A 186 -34.31 10.91 -20.11
N SER A 187 -34.32 11.35 -21.38
CA SER A 187 -35.28 10.86 -22.38
C SER A 187 -35.05 9.39 -22.70
N GLY A 188 -33.79 8.95 -22.74
CA GLY A 188 -33.43 7.53 -22.87
C GLY A 188 -33.90 6.69 -21.69
N ALA A 189 -33.64 7.15 -20.46
CA ALA A 189 -34.13 6.46 -19.26
C ALA A 189 -35.66 6.34 -19.27
N ARG A 190 -36.36 7.45 -19.56
CA ARG A 190 -37.82 7.45 -19.69
C ARG A 190 -38.33 6.50 -20.76
N ALA A 191 -37.64 6.35 -21.88
CA ALA A 191 -38.06 5.43 -22.94
C ALA A 191 -38.04 3.97 -22.46
N MET A 192 -37.04 3.58 -21.67
CA MET A 192 -36.99 2.25 -21.04
C MET A 192 -38.02 2.12 -19.92
N ASP A 193 -38.29 3.18 -19.15
CA ASP A 193 -39.38 3.18 -18.15
C ASP A 193 -40.75 2.91 -18.80
N VAL A 194 -41.03 3.58 -19.92
CA VAL A 194 -42.28 3.39 -20.68
C VAL A 194 -42.36 1.96 -21.24
N HIS A 195 -41.25 1.44 -21.79
CA HIS A 195 -41.18 0.05 -22.23
C HIS A 195 -41.47 -0.93 -21.08
N PHE A 196 -40.84 -0.73 -19.92
CA PHE A 196 -41.04 -1.56 -18.74
C PHE A 196 -42.49 -1.54 -18.25
N GLN A 197 -43.14 -0.39 -18.28
CA GLN A 197 -44.53 -0.24 -17.83
C GLN A 197 -45.55 -0.84 -18.81
N THR A 198 -45.27 -0.83 -20.12
CA THR A 198 -46.29 -1.09 -21.16
C THR A 198 -46.10 -2.38 -21.95
N ALA A 199 -44.87 -2.92 -22.03
CA ALA A 199 -44.60 -4.13 -22.79
C ALA A 199 -45.15 -5.39 -22.07
N PRO A 200 -45.76 -6.34 -22.80
CA PRO A 200 -46.10 -7.66 -22.27
C PRO A 200 -44.89 -8.35 -21.64
N LEU A 201 -45.07 -9.12 -20.57
CA LEU A 201 -43.97 -9.70 -19.77
C LEU A 201 -42.97 -10.50 -20.62
N GLU A 202 -43.46 -11.26 -21.60
CA GLU A 202 -42.67 -12.08 -22.53
C GLU A 202 -41.88 -11.27 -23.57
N LYS A 203 -42.13 -9.97 -23.67
CA LYS A 203 -41.39 -9.00 -24.51
C LYS A 203 -40.72 -7.90 -23.68
N ASN A 204 -40.82 -7.99 -22.35
CA ASN A 204 -40.35 -6.97 -21.43
C ASN A 204 -38.89 -7.26 -21.04
N LEU A 205 -37.96 -6.57 -21.70
CA LEU A 205 -36.52 -6.80 -21.57
C LEU A 205 -36.02 -6.76 -20.10
N PRO A 206 -36.34 -5.75 -19.27
CA PRO A 206 -35.96 -5.78 -17.85
C PRO A 206 -36.53 -6.99 -17.09
N THR A 207 -37.77 -7.38 -17.39
CA THR A 207 -38.42 -8.55 -16.77
C THR A 207 -37.69 -9.84 -17.13
N ILE A 208 -37.40 -10.05 -18.42
CA ILE A 208 -36.70 -11.24 -18.92
C ILE A 208 -35.31 -11.34 -18.27
N LEU A 209 -34.52 -10.26 -18.28
CA LEU A 209 -33.20 -10.25 -17.67
C LEU A 209 -33.25 -10.44 -16.16
N GLY A 210 -34.28 -9.91 -15.49
CA GLY A 210 -34.48 -10.09 -14.05
C GLY A 210 -34.78 -11.55 -13.70
N LEU A 211 -35.67 -12.19 -14.47
CA LEU A 211 -36.01 -13.61 -14.30
C LEU A 211 -34.82 -14.53 -14.60
N LEU A 212 -34.03 -14.24 -15.65
CA LEU A 212 -32.80 -14.98 -15.95
C LEU A 212 -31.77 -14.86 -14.81
N ALA A 213 -31.63 -13.68 -14.22
CA ALA A 213 -30.75 -13.47 -13.07
C ALA A 213 -31.21 -14.29 -11.85
N VAL A 214 -32.51 -14.27 -11.53
CA VAL A 214 -33.07 -15.09 -10.44
C VAL A 214 -32.88 -16.58 -10.72
N TRP A 215 -33.14 -17.03 -11.95
CA TRP A 215 -32.97 -18.42 -12.35
C TRP A 215 -31.52 -18.89 -12.16
N ASN A 216 -30.56 -18.12 -12.67
CA ASN A 216 -29.15 -18.44 -12.51
C ASN A 216 -28.72 -18.46 -11.03
N ALA A 217 -29.13 -17.48 -10.24
CA ALA A 217 -28.72 -17.35 -8.85
C ALA A 217 -29.39 -18.38 -7.93
N SER A 218 -30.73 -18.46 -7.96
CA SER A 218 -31.51 -19.21 -6.98
C SER A 218 -31.92 -20.61 -7.46
N CYS A 219 -31.97 -20.88 -8.77
CA CYS A 219 -32.33 -22.20 -9.30
C CYS A 219 -31.10 -23.02 -9.72
N LEU A 220 -30.11 -22.38 -10.34
CA LEU A 220 -28.85 -23.04 -10.74
C LEU A 220 -27.72 -22.88 -9.70
N GLY A 221 -27.90 -22.01 -8.71
CA GLY A 221 -26.93 -21.82 -7.62
C GLY A 221 -25.68 -21.04 -8.02
N TYR A 222 -25.73 -20.26 -9.10
CA TYR A 222 -24.60 -19.43 -9.54
C TYR A 222 -24.53 -18.14 -8.71
N GLU A 223 -23.59 -18.09 -7.78
CA GLU A 223 -23.46 -16.99 -6.80
C GLU A 223 -23.00 -15.65 -7.39
N GLY A 224 -22.40 -15.64 -8.60
CA GLY A 224 -21.80 -14.46 -9.20
C GLY A 224 -22.34 -14.12 -10.58
N CYS A 225 -22.30 -12.84 -10.95
CA CYS A 225 -22.62 -12.36 -12.28
C CYS A 225 -21.53 -11.38 -12.76
N ALA A 226 -20.98 -11.63 -13.96
CA ALA A 226 -19.98 -10.78 -14.58
C ALA A 226 -20.65 -9.78 -15.54
N VAL A 227 -20.47 -8.47 -15.33
CA VAL A 227 -20.92 -7.42 -16.25
C VAL A 227 -19.74 -6.94 -17.08
N LEU A 228 -19.79 -7.15 -18.39
CA LEU A 228 -18.64 -7.10 -19.29
C LEU A 228 -18.92 -6.13 -20.45
N PRO A 229 -18.77 -4.81 -20.23
CA PRO A 229 -18.94 -3.84 -21.30
C PRO A 229 -17.73 -3.85 -22.25
N TYR A 230 -17.94 -4.20 -23.51
CA TYR A 230 -16.97 -4.05 -24.61
C TYR A 230 -16.98 -2.59 -25.08
N CYS A 231 -16.68 -1.70 -24.14
CA CYS A 231 -16.62 -0.26 -24.33
C CYS A 231 -15.85 0.35 -23.15
N GLN A 232 -14.65 0.88 -23.41
CA GLN A 232 -13.80 1.47 -22.36
C GLN A 232 -14.45 2.69 -21.68
N ALA A 233 -15.34 3.41 -22.38
CA ALA A 233 -16.10 4.53 -21.81
C ALA A 233 -17.01 4.10 -20.64
N LEU A 234 -17.38 2.80 -20.57
CA LEU A 234 -18.18 2.22 -19.47
C LEU A 234 -17.33 1.69 -18.30
N VAL A 235 -16.07 2.11 -18.15
CA VAL A 235 -15.16 1.65 -17.09
C VAL A 235 -15.69 1.81 -15.66
N ARG A 236 -16.62 2.75 -15.42
CA ARG A 236 -17.27 2.93 -14.11
C ARG A 236 -18.69 2.38 -14.02
N PHE A 237 -19.23 1.82 -15.11
CA PHE A 237 -20.57 1.24 -15.15
C PHE A 237 -20.71 0.07 -14.16
N VAL A 238 -19.76 -0.85 -14.16
CA VAL A 238 -19.79 -2.03 -13.28
C VAL A 238 -19.79 -1.64 -11.81
N ALA A 239 -19.00 -0.63 -11.42
CA ALA A 239 -18.98 -0.11 -10.05
C ALA A 239 -20.33 0.48 -9.62
N HIS A 240 -21.08 1.09 -10.54
CA HIS A 240 -22.46 1.50 -10.29
C HIS A 240 -23.40 0.30 -10.14
N ILE A 241 -23.34 -0.69 -11.04
CA ILE A 241 -24.18 -1.90 -10.98
C ILE A 241 -23.96 -2.69 -9.70
N GLN A 242 -22.72 -2.75 -9.20
CA GLN A 242 -22.39 -3.35 -7.90
C GLN A 242 -23.24 -2.76 -6.79
N GLN A 243 -23.30 -1.42 -6.68
CA GLN A 243 -24.14 -0.81 -5.66
C GLN A 243 -25.63 -1.01 -5.97
N LEU A 244 -26.03 -0.81 -7.24
CA LEU A 244 -27.42 -0.89 -7.65
C LEU A 244 -28.04 -2.24 -7.28
N ASP A 245 -27.42 -3.35 -7.67
CA ASP A 245 -27.98 -4.68 -7.45
C ASP A 245 -27.66 -5.21 -6.05
N MET A 246 -26.39 -5.20 -5.64
CA MET A 246 -25.98 -5.85 -4.37
C MET A 246 -26.57 -5.15 -3.14
N GLU A 247 -26.66 -3.81 -3.13
CA GLU A 247 -27.28 -3.08 -2.01
C GLU A 247 -28.83 -3.19 -2.04
N SER A 248 -29.42 -3.39 -3.22
CA SER A 248 -30.87 -3.61 -3.35
C SER A 248 -31.27 -5.02 -2.89
N ASN A 249 -30.61 -6.05 -3.44
CA ASN A 249 -31.09 -7.42 -3.42
C ASN A 249 -30.26 -8.37 -2.56
N GLY A 250 -29.14 -7.91 -1.99
CA GLY A 250 -28.34 -8.63 -0.99
C GLY A 250 -29.07 -8.69 0.37
N LYS A 251 -30.22 -9.37 0.40
CA LYS A 251 -31.15 -9.44 1.53
C LYS A 251 -31.29 -10.86 2.04
N ARG A 252 -31.82 -11.00 3.25
CA ARG A 252 -32.10 -12.30 3.88
C ARG A 252 -33.52 -12.41 4.44
N VAL A 253 -34.29 -11.32 4.35
CA VAL A 253 -35.63 -11.21 4.92
C VAL A 253 -36.56 -10.70 3.81
N GLN A 254 -37.69 -11.36 3.68
CA GLN A 254 -38.77 -10.97 2.80
C GLN A 254 -39.53 -9.76 3.36
N MET A 255 -40.38 -9.16 2.53
CA MET A 255 -41.15 -7.96 2.87
C MET A 255 -42.14 -8.18 4.03
N ASP A 256 -42.54 -9.44 4.29
CA ASP A 256 -43.41 -9.84 5.41
C ASP A 256 -42.64 -10.15 6.71
N GLY A 257 -41.31 -10.00 6.71
CA GLY A 257 -40.44 -10.24 7.86
C GLY A 257 -39.95 -11.69 8.01
N LYS A 258 -40.33 -12.62 7.13
CA LYS A 258 -39.81 -14.00 7.14
C LYS A 258 -38.43 -14.09 6.52
N GLU A 259 -37.61 -15.03 6.96
CA GLU A 259 -36.32 -15.29 6.32
C GLU A 259 -36.51 -15.90 4.92
N CYS A 260 -35.65 -15.50 3.98
CA CYS A 260 -35.62 -16.08 2.65
C CYS A 260 -35.18 -17.54 2.70
N THR A 261 -35.84 -18.42 1.95
CA THR A 261 -35.50 -19.87 1.88
C THR A 261 -34.36 -20.17 0.92
N VAL A 262 -33.98 -19.21 0.07
CA VAL A 262 -32.86 -19.28 -0.87
C VAL A 262 -32.01 -18.01 -0.72
N PRO A 263 -30.69 -18.07 -1.03
CA PRO A 263 -29.89 -16.86 -1.18
C PRO A 263 -30.48 -15.93 -2.25
N THR A 264 -30.52 -14.63 -1.94
CA THR A 264 -30.97 -13.58 -2.87
C THR A 264 -29.81 -12.66 -3.24
N GLY A 265 -29.87 -12.05 -4.42
CA GLY A 265 -28.82 -11.18 -4.94
C GLY A 265 -27.55 -11.94 -5.33
N ALA A 266 -27.03 -11.65 -6.52
CA ALA A 266 -25.75 -12.19 -6.96
C ALA A 266 -24.59 -11.26 -6.58
N ILE A 267 -23.37 -11.81 -6.55
CA ILE A 267 -22.14 -11.01 -6.45
C ILE A 267 -21.83 -10.45 -7.84
N TYR A 268 -22.01 -9.15 -8.02
CA TYR A 268 -21.69 -8.47 -9.27
C TYR A 268 -20.23 -8.01 -9.31
N PHE A 269 -19.55 -8.29 -10.41
CA PHE A 269 -18.21 -7.82 -10.69
C PHE A 269 -17.99 -7.72 -12.20
N GLY A 270 -16.84 -7.19 -12.62
CA GLY A 270 -16.51 -7.08 -14.03
C GLY A 270 -15.58 -5.93 -14.35
N GLU A 271 -15.06 -5.96 -15.56
CA GLU A 271 -14.17 -4.95 -16.15
C GLU A 271 -14.51 -4.84 -17.64
N PRO A 272 -14.22 -3.70 -18.30
CA PRO A 272 -14.42 -3.58 -19.73
C PRO A 272 -13.69 -4.67 -20.54
N GLY A 273 -14.33 -5.15 -21.60
CA GLY A 273 -13.66 -5.93 -22.63
C GLY A 273 -12.71 -5.05 -23.44
N THR A 274 -11.51 -5.52 -23.81
CA THR A 274 -10.97 -6.88 -23.65
C THR A 274 -10.18 -7.09 -22.34
N ASN A 275 -10.03 -6.07 -21.50
CA ASN A 275 -9.19 -6.11 -20.29
C ASN A 275 -9.55 -7.29 -19.37
N GLY A 276 -10.85 -7.53 -19.15
CA GLY A 276 -11.34 -8.66 -18.34
C GLY A 276 -10.88 -10.04 -18.87
N GLN A 277 -10.73 -10.18 -20.19
CA GLN A 277 -10.26 -11.42 -20.82
C GLN A 277 -8.85 -11.79 -20.36
N HIS A 278 -8.01 -10.79 -20.14
CA HIS A 278 -6.63 -10.93 -19.69
C HIS A 278 -6.49 -10.85 -18.16
N SER A 279 -7.59 -10.99 -17.42
CA SER A 279 -7.60 -10.95 -15.96
C SER A 279 -8.25 -12.18 -15.35
N PHE A 280 -9.56 -12.38 -15.58
CA PHE A 280 -10.36 -13.39 -14.86
C PHE A 280 -11.15 -14.33 -15.76
N TYR A 281 -11.11 -14.20 -17.09
CA TYR A 281 -11.85 -15.09 -17.99
C TYR A 281 -11.35 -16.54 -17.95
N GLN A 282 -10.09 -16.78 -17.56
CA GLN A 282 -9.59 -18.12 -17.26
C GLN A 282 -10.48 -18.86 -16.25
N LEU A 283 -10.88 -18.17 -15.17
CA LEU A 283 -11.79 -18.72 -14.18
C LEU A 283 -13.19 -18.92 -14.77
N MET A 284 -13.67 -17.96 -15.57
CA MET A 284 -15.00 -18.06 -16.19
C MET A 284 -15.11 -19.22 -17.17
N HIS A 285 -14.03 -19.55 -17.90
CA HIS A 285 -14.02 -20.59 -18.93
C HIS A 285 -13.74 -22.00 -18.39
N GLN A 286 -12.87 -22.14 -17.39
CA GLN A 286 -12.45 -23.47 -16.90
C GLN A 286 -12.63 -23.67 -15.39
N GLY A 287 -12.91 -22.60 -14.65
CA GLY A 287 -13.25 -22.65 -13.24
C GLY A 287 -14.76 -22.66 -13.01
N ARG A 288 -15.20 -21.89 -12.00
CA ARG A 288 -16.62 -21.77 -11.62
C ARG A 288 -17.46 -21.24 -12.79
N VAL A 289 -18.69 -21.72 -12.90
CA VAL A 289 -19.66 -21.17 -13.85
C VAL A 289 -20.13 -19.82 -13.33
N ILE A 290 -19.95 -18.78 -14.15
CA ILE A 290 -20.33 -17.40 -13.81
C ILE A 290 -21.13 -16.86 -15.00
N PRO A 291 -22.46 -16.68 -14.86
CA PRO A 291 -23.27 -15.96 -15.82
C PRO A 291 -22.68 -14.60 -16.18
N ALA A 292 -22.72 -14.26 -17.47
CA ALA A 292 -22.09 -13.05 -17.99
C ALA A 292 -23.04 -12.18 -18.80
N ASP A 293 -23.07 -10.88 -18.52
CA ASP A 293 -23.77 -9.87 -19.31
C ASP A 293 -22.76 -9.10 -20.17
N PHE A 294 -22.70 -9.45 -21.46
CA PHE A 294 -21.90 -8.75 -22.46
C PHE A 294 -22.66 -7.53 -22.98
N ILE A 295 -22.04 -6.35 -22.94
CA ILE A 295 -22.63 -5.11 -23.48
C ILE A 295 -21.70 -4.54 -24.54
N GLY A 296 -22.19 -4.41 -25.77
CA GLY A 296 -21.42 -3.90 -26.91
C GLY A 296 -22.14 -2.77 -27.64
N PHE A 297 -21.41 -2.06 -28.49
CA PHE A 297 -21.96 -1.01 -29.35
C PHE A 297 -21.57 -1.24 -30.80
N LYS A 298 -22.48 -0.95 -31.74
CA LYS A 298 -22.19 -1.07 -33.18
C LYS A 298 -21.17 -0.05 -33.67
N THR A 299 -21.07 1.09 -33.00
CA THR A 299 -20.18 2.19 -33.43
C THR A 299 -19.36 2.73 -32.25
N SER A 300 -18.07 2.98 -32.49
CA SER A 300 -17.16 3.64 -31.54
C SER A 300 -17.44 5.13 -31.44
N GLN A 301 -17.27 5.70 -30.24
CA GLN A 301 -17.25 7.15 -30.02
C GLN A 301 -16.03 7.82 -30.69
N ASN A 302 -14.94 7.06 -30.90
CA ASN A 302 -13.72 7.50 -31.55
C ASN A 302 -13.23 6.41 -32.52
N PRO A 303 -13.74 6.36 -33.76
CA PRO A 303 -13.38 5.33 -34.73
C PRO A 303 -11.93 5.49 -35.20
N ILE A 304 -11.19 4.39 -35.23
CA ILE A 304 -9.81 4.32 -35.72
C ILE A 304 -9.70 3.14 -36.68
N SER A 305 -9.18 3.43 -37.87
CA SER A 305 -8.80 2.45 -38.89
C SER A 305 -7.45 2.87 -39.47
N LEU A 306 -6.55 1.92 -39.65
CA LEU A 306 -5.21 2.14 -40.20
C LEU A 306 -5.05 1.41 -41.53
N ASP A 307 -4.36 2.04 -42.48
CA ASP A 307 -4.03 1.40 -43.75
C ASP A 307 -3.11 0.20 -43.50
N GLY A 308 -3.48 -0.95 -44.07
CA GLY A 308 -2.74 -2.21 -43.92
C GLY A 308 -3.23 -3.12 -42.79
N GLU A 309 -4.07 -2.62 -41.88
CA GLU A 309 -4.76 -3.48 -40.90
C GLU A 309 -6.02 -4.10 -41.51
N PRO A 310 -6.33 -5.38 -41.20
CA PRO A 310 -7.43 -6.09 -41.84
C PRO A 310 -8.82 -5.61 -41.38
N VAL A 311 -8.90 -5.01 -40.19
CA VAL A 311 -10.14 -4.53 -39.57
C VAL A 311 -9.89 -3.24 -38.78
N SER A 312 -10.95 -2.50 -38.50
CA SER A 312 -10.85 -1.33 -37.61
C SER A 312 -10.57 -1.75 -36.16
N ASN A 313 -10.03 -0.84 -35.34
CA ASN A 313 -9.84 -1.11 -33.91
C ASN A 313 -11.16 -1.47 -33.20
N HIS A 314 -12.29 -0.91 -33.67
CA HIS A 314 -13.60 -1.22 -33.10
C HIS A 314 -14.08 -2.62 -33.52
N ASP A 315 -13.84 -3.03 -34.75
CA ASP A 315 -14.17 -4.38 -35.20
C ASP A 315 -13.29 -5.44 -34.52
N GLU A 316 -12.02 -5.13 -34.24
CA GLU A 316 -11.14 -5.99 -33.43
C GLU A 316 -11.66 -6.15 -31.99
N LEU A 317 -12.18 -5.07 -31.39
CA LEU A 317 -12.87 -5.15 -30.10
C LEU A 317 -14.13 -6.02 -30.19
N MET A 318 -14.94 -5.82 -31.24
CA MET A 318 -16.22 -6.50 -31.40
C MET A 318 -16.09 -7.96 -31.83
N SER A 319 -14.99 -8.36 -32.51
CA SER A 319 -14.69 -9.77 -32.80
C SER A 319 -14.69 -10.60 -31.51
N ASN A 320 -14.11 -10.03 -30.46
CA ASN A 320 -14.08 -10.63 -29.14
C ASN A 320 -15.42 -10.55 -28.39
N PHE A 321 -16.25 -9.53 -28.64
CA PHE A 321 -17.61 -9.44 -28.08
C PHE A 321 -18.48 -10.60 -28.58
N PHE A 322 -18.35 -10.97 -29.86
CA PHE A 322 -19.10 -12.09 -30.44
C PHE A 322 -18.47 -13.46 -30.09
N ALA A 323 -17.14 -13.57 -30.11
CA ALA A 323 -16.47 -14.85 -29.90
C ALA A 323 -16.59 -15.39 -28.45
N GLN A 324 -16.59 -14.52 -27.45
CA GLN A 324 -16.54 -14.96 -26.04
C GLN A 324 -17.86 -15.62 -25.55
N PRO A 325 -19.05 -15.10 -25.86
CA PRO A 325 -20.32 -15.80 -25.60
C PRO A 325 -20.37 -17.19 -26.24
N ASP A 326 -19.95 -17.32 -27.51
CA ASP A 326 -19.91 -18.61 -28.21
C ASP A 326 -18.92 -19.58 -27.56
N ALA A 327 -17.73 -19.11 -27.18
CA ALA A 327 -16.75 -19.93 -26.49
C ALA A 327 -17.25 -20.42 -25.12
N LEU A 328 -17.97 -19.58 -24.37
CA LEU A 328 -18.59 -19.95 -23.10
C LEU A 328 -19.71 -20.99 -23.28
N ALA A 329 -20.53 -20.85 -24.33
CA ALA A 329 -21.64 -21.74 -24.60
C ALA A 329 -21.16 -23.11 -25.16
N LEU A 330 -20.31 -23.09 -26.18
CA LEU A 330 -19.93 -24.28 -26.94
C LEU A 330 -18.77 -25.05 -26.30
N GLY A 331 -17.82 -24.34 -25.68
CA GLY A 331 -16.59 -24.96 -25.18
C GLY A 331 -15.74 -25.57 -26.29
N LYS A 332 -14.94 -26.58 -25.92
CA LYS A 332 -14.07 -27.35 -26.81
C LYS A 332 -13.76 -28.70 -26.17
N THR A 333 -14.25 -29.75 -26.80
CA THR A 333 -14.23 -31.12 -26.30
C THR A 333 -12.84 -31.78 -26.44
N ALA A 334 -12.62 -32.88 -25.73
CA ALA A 334 -11.39 -33.64 -25.85
C ALA A 334 -11.22 -34.25 -27.25
N GLU A 335 -12.32 -34.62 -27.89
CA GLU A 335 -12.38 -35.20 -29.24
C GLU A 335 -11.92 -34.18 -30.29
N GLU A 336 -12.42 -32.94 -30.21
CA GLU A 336 -12.00 -31.85 -31.09
C GLU A 336 -10.52 -31.51 -30.91
N LEU A 337 -10.02 -31.54 -29.67
CA LEU A 337 -8.60 -31.31 -29.38
C LEU A 337 -7.71 -32.43 -29.93
N LYS A 338 -8.15 -33.70 -29.81
CA LYS A 338 -7.44 -34.83 -30.43
C LYS A 338 -7.43 -34.71 -31.96
N ALA A 339 -8.54 -34.32 -32.56
CA ALA A 339 -8.64 -34.08 -34.00
C ALA A 339 -7.69 -32.96 -34.47
N SER A 340 -7.41 -31.97 -33.62
CA SER A 340 -6.42 -30.92 -33.87
C SER A 340 -4.95 -31.34 -33.65
N GLY A 341 -4.69 -32.63 -33.40
CA GLY A 341 -3.35 -33.19 -33.21
C GLY A 341 -2.81 -33.12 -31.78
N LEU A 342 -3.63 -32.73 -30.80
CA LEU A 342 -3.20 -32.65 -29.40
C LEU A 342 -3.33 -34.02 -28.71
N SER A 343 -2.24 -34.51 -28.09
CA SER A 343 -2.23 -35.76 -27.33
C SER A 343 -1.49 -35.62 -26.00
N GLY A 344 -1.60 -36.64 -25.14
CA GLY A 344 -0.91 -36.67 -23.84
C GLY A 344 -1.56 -35.84 -22.72
N PRO A 345 -0.84 -35.61 -21.60
CA PRO A 345 -1.39 -34.98 -20.40
C PRO A 345 -1.96 -33.56 -20.62
N GLY A 346 -1.40 -32.81 -21.57
CA GLY A 346 -1.85 -31.47 -21.93
C GLY A 346 -3.27 -31.40 -22.50
N LEU A 347 -3.84 -32.52 -22.94
CA LEU A 347 -5.19 -32.58 -23.48
C LEU A 347 -6.24 -32.11 -22.47
N ARG A 348 -6.19 -32.65 -21.24
CA ARG A 348 -7.18 -32.35 -20.20
C ARG A 348 -7.16 -30.88 -19.78
N HIS A 349 -5.99 -30.25 -19.80
CA HIS A 349 -5.83 -28.84 -19.46
C HIS A 349 -6.43 -27.89 -20.50
N LYS A 350 -6.63 -28.35 -21.75
CA LYS A 350 -7.15 -27.52 -22.84
C LYS A 350 -8.63 -27.79 -23.16
N VAL A 351 -9.29 -28.67 -22.40
CA VAL A 351 -10.74 -28.89 -22.52
C VAL A 351 -11.47 -27.67 -21.97
N PHE A 352 -12.49 -27.23 -22.70
CA PHE A 352 -13.45 -26.21 -22.26
C PHE A 352 -14.80 -26.88 -22.20
N SER A 353 -15.43 -26.90 -21.01
CA SER A 353 -16.66 -27.66 -20.78
C SER A 353 -17.87 -27.13 -21.56
N GLY A 354 -17.82 -25.87 -22.02
CA GLY A 354 -19.01 -25.17 -22.51
C GLY A 354 -20.05 -25.00 -21.40
N ASP A 355 -21.31 -24.84 -21.82
CA ASP A 355 -22.52 -24.74 -20.97
C ASP A 355 -22.42 -23.65 -19.88
N ARG A 356 -21.86 -22.49 -20.27
CA ARG A 356 -21.71 -21.32 -19.39
C ARG A 356 -22.62 -20.19 -19.90
N PRO A 357 -23.63 -19.76 -19.12
CA PRO A 357 -24.68 -18.87 -19.61
C PRO A 357 -24.18 -17.45 -19.82
N SER A 358 -24.67 -16.79 -20.86
CA SER A 358 -24.40 -15.37 -21.11
C SER A 358 -25.58 -14.66 -21.80
N ASN A 359 -25.66 -13.34 -21.61
CA ASN A 359 -26.54 -12.43 -22.33
C ASN A 359 -25.69 -11.47 -23.18
N SER A 360 -26.15 -11.14 -24.39
CA SER A 360 -25.49 -10.17 -25.26
C SER A 360 -26.42 -9.00 -25.58
N LEU A 361 -26.07 -7.81 -25.09
CA LEU A 361 -26.77 -6.55 -25.35
C LEU A 361 -25.95 -5.71 -26.34
N LEU A 362 -26.45 -5.54 -27.57
CA LEU A 362 -25.79 -4.75 -28.61
C LEU A 362 -26.58 -3.48 -28.91
N LEU A 363 -26.05 -2.32 -28.50
CA LEU A 363 -26.67 -1.00 -28.72
C LEU A 363 -26.08 -0.31 -29.97
N PRO A 364 -26.74 0.71 -30.53
CA PRO A 364 -26.23 1.42 -31.72
C PRO A 364 -24.90 2.14 -31.45
N VAL A 365 -24.85 3.01 -30.44
CA VAL A 365 -23.68 3.82 -30.09
C VAL A 365 -23.75 4.20 -28.61
N CYS A 366 -22.62 4.41 -27.97
CA CYS A 366 -22.55 4.88 -26.59
C CYS A 366 -22.78 6.40 -26.56
N ASP A 367 -24.04 6.81 -26.66
CA ASP A 367 -24.47 8.22 -26.62
C ASP A 367 -25.36 8.49 -25.38
N PRO A 368 -25.71 9.75 -25.06
CA PRO A 368 -26.52 10.06 -23.89
C PRO A 368 -27.83 9.27 -23.82
N TYR A 369 -28.55 9.13 -24.93
CA TYR A 369 -29.85 8.46 -24.97
C TYR A 369 -29.73 6.96 -24.68
N ASN A 370 -28.79 6.28 -25.34
CA ASN A 370 -28.54 4.85 -25.15
C ASN A 370 -27.97 4.55 -23.75
N LEU A 371 -27.19 5.47 -23.17
CA LEU A 371 -26.76 5.37 -21.77
C LEU A 371 -27.96 5.46 -20.80
N GLY A 372 -28.93 6.32 -21.08
CA GLY A 372 -30.17 6.41 -20.31
C GLY A 372 -30.99 5.11 -20.38
N LEU A 373 -31.13 4.53 -21.59
CA LEU A 373 -31.77 3.23 -21.79
C LEU A 373 -31.07 2.13 -20.97
N LEU A 374 -29.74 2.07 -21.03
CA LEU A 374 -28.94 1.06 -20.33
C LEU A 374 -29.05 1.20 -18.81
N LEU A 375 -29.03 2.43 -18.28
CA LEU A 375 -29.23 2.69 -16.86
C LEU A 375 -30.59 2.16 -16.40
N SER A 376 -31.66 2.65 -17.01
CA SER A 376 -33.03 2.30 -16.60
C SER A 376 -33.31 0.80 -16.78
N LEU A 377 -32.71 0.17 -17.78
CA LEU A 377 -32.76 -1.28 -17.96
C LEU A 377 -32.27 -2.03 -16.72
N TYR A 378 -31.11 -1.64 -16.18
CA TYR A 378 -30.53 -2.27 -14.99
C TYR A 378 -31.27 -1.89 -13.71
N GLU A 379 -31.80 -0.65 -13.60
CA GLU A 379 -32.64 -0.24 -12.47
C GLU A 379 -33.91 -1.11 -12.39
N HIS A 380 -34.62 -1.29 -13.50
CA HIS A 380 -35.84 -2.12 -13.54
C HIS A 380 -35.55 -3.60 -13.40
N ARG A 381 -34.48 -4.11 -14.04
CA ARG A 381 -34.03 -5.50 -13.85
C ARG A 381 -33.77 -5.80 -12.36
N THR A 382 -33.13 -4.87 -11.65
CA THR A 382 -32.86 -5.00 -10.21
C THR A 382 -34.15 -5.06 -9.41
N ALA A 383 -35.14 -4.21 -9.74
CA ALA A 383 -36.45 -4.21 -9.08
C ALA A 383 -37.23 -5.51 -9.33
N VAL A 384 -37.24 -6.03 -10.56
CA VAL A 384 -37.88 -7.31 -10.90
C VAL A 384 -37.33 -8.45 -10.06
N GLN A 385 -36.00 -8.56 -9.95
CA GLN A 385 -35.36 -9.59 -9.12
C GLN A 385 -35.87 -9.54 -7.67
N GLY A 386 -35.91 -8.35 -7.08
CA GLY A 386 -36.41 -8.16 -5.72
C GLY A 386 -37.86 -8.55 -5.54
N TRP A 387 -38.73 -8.20 -6.49
CA TRP A 387 -40.15 -8.58 -6.46
C TRP A 387 -40.35 -10.09 -6.57
N VAL A 388 -39.55 -10.78 -7.40
CA VAL A 388 -39.59 -12.24 -7.52
C VAL A 388 -39.16 -12.91 -6.21
N TRP A 389 -38.14 -12.39 -5.53
CA TRP A 389 -37.72 -12.87 -4.22
C TRP A 389 -38.60 -12.41 -3.06
N ASN A 390 -39.58 -11.53 -3.30
CA ASN A 390 -40.37 -10.86 -2.28
C ASN A 390 -39.51 -10.11 -1.23
N VAL A 391 -38.41 -9.49 -1.64
CA VAL A 391 -37.53 -8.68 -0.77
C VAL A 391 -37.69 -7.19 -1.04
N ASN A 392 -37.32 -6.36 -0.07
CA ASN A 392 -37.34 -4.92 -0.25
C ASN A 392 -36.06 -4.43 -0.95
N SER A 393 -36.11 -4.20 -2.26
CA SER A 393 -34.98 -3.65 -3.03
C SER A 393 -34.62 -2.19 -2.70
N PHE A 394 -35.41 -1.51 -1.86
CA PHE A 394 -35.32 -0.06 -1.67
C PHE A 394 -34.82 0.36 -0.28
N ASP A 395 -34.60 -0.59 0.65
CA ASP A 395 -33.92 -0.36 1.92
C ASP A 395 -32.43 -0.77 1.90
N GLN A 396 -31.72 -0.50 3.00
CA GLN A 396 -30.33 -0.90 3.20
C GLN A 396 -29.94 -1.03 4.69
N TRP A 397 -30.76 -1.69 5.52
CA TRP A 397 -30.51 -1.77 6.98
C TRP A 397 -29.14 -2.37 7.35
N GLY A 398 -28.58 -3.23 6.50
CA GLY A 398 -27.29 -3.89 6.72
C GLY A 398 -26.10 -2.93 6.91
N VAL A 399 -26.18 -1.67 6.48
CA VAL A 399 -25.07 -0.71 6.61
C VAL A 399 -25.01 -0.01 7.98
N GLU A 400 -26.08 -0.07 8.78
CA GLU A 400 -26.20 0.73 10.00
C GLU A 400 -25.29 0.25 11.14
N LEU A 401 -25.11 -1.07 11.30
CA LEU A 401 -24.27 -1.63 12.35
C LEU A 401 -22.83 -1.12 12.26
N GLY A 402 -22.27 -1.08 11.04
CA GLY A 402 -20.93 -0.55 10.79
C GLY A 402 -20.80 0.92 11.16
N LYS A 403 -21.83 1.74 10.88
CA LYS A 403 -21.85 3.17 11.24
C LYS A 403 -21.85 3.37 12.76
N VAL A 404 -22.69 2.62 13.49
CA VAL A 404 -22.77 2.70 14.96
C VAL A 404 -21.42 2.32 15.58
N LEU A 405 -20.82 1.22 15.15
CA LEU A 405 -19.50 0.79 15.62
C LEU A 405 -18.40 1.79 15.23
N GLY A 406 -18.46 2.37 14.04
CA GLY A 406 -17.55 3.41 13.57
C GLY A 406 -17.57 4.67 14.46
N VAL A 407 -18.75 5.09 14.94
CA VAL A 407 -18.87 6.20 15.91
C VAL A 407 -18.21 5.85 17.25
N LYS A 408 -18.40 4.62 17.75
CA LYS A 408 -17.74 4.14 18.99
C LYS A 408 -16.21 4.18 18.84
N VAL A 409 -15.69 3.65 17.73
CA VAL A 409 -14.25 3.65 17.45
C VAL A 409 -13.71 5.09 17.27
N ARG A 410 -14.47 5.99 16.63
CA ARG A 410 -14.09 7.40 16.49
C ARG A 410 -13.94 8.08 17.85
N LYS A 411 -14.88 7.87 18.77
CA LYS A 411 -14.80 8.41 20.14
C LYS A 411 -13.57 7.87 20.86
N TYR A 412 -13.32 6.56 20.78
CA TYR A 412 -12.12 5.94 21.32
C TYR A 412 -10.85 6.57 20.74
N LEU A 413 -10.72 6.66 19.42
CA LEU A 413 -9.53 7.24 18.78
C LEU A 413 -9.30 8.70 19.20
N SER A 414 -10.38 9.48 19.34
CA SER A 414 -10.29 10.86 19.84
C SER A 414 -9.78 10.93 21.28
N ALA A 415 -10.31 10.09 22.18
CA ALA A 415 -9.83 10.00 23.57
C ALA A 415 -8.40 9.44 23.63
N ALA A 416 -8.06 8.47 22.78
CA ALA A 416 -6.75 7.81 22.78
C ALA A 416 -5.68 8.81 22.37
N ARG A 417 -5.96 9.63 21.34
CA ARG A 417 -5.10 10.75 20.93
C ARG A 417 -4.88 11.79 22.04
N LYS A 418 -5.79 11.89 23.02
CA LYS A 418 -5.66 12.73 24.21
C LYS A 418 -5.03 12.00 25.41
N GLY A 419 -4.82 10.68 25.31
CA GLY A 419 -4.30 9.84 26.40
C GLY A 419 -5.36 9.39 27.41
N GLU A 420 -6.64 9.49 27.07
CA GLU A 420 -7.78 9.30 27.99
C GLU A 420 -8.62 8.06 27.64
N ALA A 421 -8.17 7.20 26.71
CA ALA A 421 -9.00 6.11 26.20
C ALA A 421 -8.86 4.81 26.98
N ASP A 422 -9.99 4.11 27.08
CA ASP A 422 -10.09 2.74 27.54
C ASP A 422 -10.54 1.82 26.38
N ALA A 423 -9.74 0.80 26.10
CA ALA A 423 -9.98 -0.18 25.04
C ALA A 423 -10.76 -1.42 25.54
N SER A 424 -11.03 -1.54 26.83
CA SER A 424 -11.65 -2.72 27.47
C SER A 424 -12.97 -3.14 26.81
N GLY A 425 -13.72 -2.16 26.28
CA GLY A 425 -15.00 -2.37 25.59
C GLY A 425 -14.91 -2.86 24.13
N PHE A 426 -13.72 -3.17 23.61
CA PHE A 426 -13.53 -3.78 22.28
C PHE A 426 -13.19 -5.27 22.39
N GLN A 427 -13.44 -6.02 21.32
CA GLN A 427 -13.06 -7.44 21.23
C GLN A 427 -11.53 -7.60 21.24
N LYS A 428 -11.04 -8.72 21.79
CA LYS A 428 -9.58 -8.96 21.97
C LYS A 428 -8.73 -8.73 20.71
N PRO A 429 -9.14 -9.12 19.48
CA PRO A 429 -8.34 -8.81 18.28
C PRO A 429 -8.25 -7.31 17.96
N THR A 430 -9.23 -6.51 18.41
CA THR A 430 -9.29 -5.06 18.15
C THR A 430 -8.47 -4.26 19.18
N GLN A 431 -8.32 -4.76 20.42
CA GLN A 431 -7.63 -4.05 21.50
C GLN A 431 -6.15 -3.75 21.18
N PRO A 432 -5.30 -4.70 20.73
CA PRO A 432 -3.89 -4.43 20.41
C PRO A 432 -3.72 -3.40 19.28
N LEU A 433 -4.49 -3.56 18.20
CA LEU A 433 -4.46 -2.66 17.03
C LEU A 433 -4.89 -1.22 17.39
N SER A 434 -5.75 -1.08 18.40
CA SER A 434 -6.21 0.22 18.91
C SER A 434 -5.16 0.93 19.77
N ASN A 435 -4.23 0.19 20.38
CA ASN A 435 -3.10 0.73 21.15
C ASN A 435 -1.91 1.13 20.26
N GLU A 436 -1.64 0.37 19.18
CA GLU A 436 -0.57 0.66 18.21
C GLU A 436 -0.82 1.93 17.40
N ARG A 437 -2.08 2.22 17.05
CA ARG A 437 -2.43 3.41 16.25
C ARG A 437 -2.30 4.73 17.00
N THR A 438 -1.89 4.74 18.27
CA THR A 438 -1.87 5.94 19.11
C THR A 438 -0.46 6.41 19.42
N PRO A 439 -0.04 7.61 18.97
CA PRO A 439 1.20 8.23 19.43
C PRO A 439 0.97 8.68 20.87
N ALA A 440 1.05 7.74 21.81
CA ALA A 440 1.02 8.03 23.22
C ALA A 440 2.30 8.79 23.60
N ARG A 441 2.13 9.87 24.35
CA ARG A 441 3.23 10.66 24.95
C ARG A 441 4.26 9.73 25.63
N THR A 442 5.50 10.07 25.37
CA THR A 442 6.77 9.34 25.48
C THR A 442 7.26 8.95 26.87
N SER A 443 6.49 9.14 27.96
CA SER A 443 7.05 8.97 29.32
C SER A 443 6.93 7.55 29.89
N ALA A 444 5.90 6.77 29.52
CA ALA A 444 5.69 5.41 30.02
C ALA A 444 6.29 4.32 29.10
N LYS A 445 6.41 4.61 27.78
CA LYS A 445 6.87 3.65 26.75
C LYS A 445 8.39 3.47 26.67
N SER A 446 9.15 4.16 27.50
CA SER A 446 10.62 4.12 27.53
C SER A 446 11.17 3.23 28.65
N ARG A 447 10.36 2.40 29.31
CA ARG A 447 10.84 1.48 30.37
C ARG A 447 11.05 0.07 29.82
N ILE A 448 12.05 -0.61 30.37
CA ILE A 448 12.36 -2.02 30.06
C ILE A 448 11.30 -2.91 30.73
N GLU A 449 10.63 -3.76 29.96
CA GLU A 449 9.64 -4.72 30.48
C GLU A 449 10.21 -6.14 30.55
N MET A 450 11.08 -6.50 29.60
CA MET A 450 11.69 -7.81 29.52
C MET A 450 13.05 -7.73 28.85
N ILE A 451 14.00 -8.53 29.33
CA ILE A 451 15.26 -8.83 28.66
C ILE A 451 15.40 -10.34 28.61
N ARG A 452 15.72 -10.90 27.45
CA ARG A 452 15.94 -12.33 27.28
C ARG A 452 17.09 -12.60 26.31
N ALA A 453 18.02 -13.43 26.73
CA ALA A 453 19.17 -13.87 25.95
C ALA A 453 19.04 -15.32 25.49
N ARG A 454 19.70 -15.64 24.38
CA ARG A 454 19.90 -17.00 23.86
C ARG A 454 21.28 -17.15 23.24
N GLU A 455 21.77 -18.37 23.19
CA GLU A 455 22.97 -18.72 22.41
C GLU A 455 22.58 -18.83 20.94
N ILE A 456 23.34 -18.17 20.07
CA ILE A 456 23.25 -18.24 18.61
C ILE A 456 24.61 -18.63 18.04
N PHE A 457 24.69 -18.89 16.73
CA PHE A 457 25.95 -19.14 16.03
C PHE A 457 26.23 -17.99 15.06
N ASP A 458 27.47 -17.51 15.05
CA ASP A 458 27.93 -16.55 14.05
C ASP A 458 28.09 -17.21 12.66
N SER A 459 28.45 -16.42 11.64
CA SER A 459 28.62 -16.92 10.27
C SER A 459 29.75 -17.97 10.13
N ARG A 460 30.64 -18.10 11.11
CA ARG A 460 31.71 -19.11 11.17
C ARG A 460 31.30 -20.35 11.97
N GLY A 461 30.10 -20.37 12.54
CA GLY A 461 29.61 -21.44 13.41
C GLY A 461 30.16 -21.38 14.83
N ASN A 462 30.75 -20.25 15.25
CA ASN A 462 31.14 -20.06 16.65
C ASN A 462 29.92 -19.64 17.48
N PRO A 463 29.72 -20.24 18.67
CA PRO A 463 28.64 -19.80 19.56
C PRO A 463 28.88 -18.38 20.06
N THR A 464 27.83 -17.58 20.08
CA THR A 464 27.77 -16.22 20.63
C THR A 464 26.38 -15.95 21.20
N VAL A 465 26.10 -14.74 21.69
CA VAL A 465 24.86 -14.41 22.38
C VAL A 465 23.95 -13.56 21.46
N GLU A 466 22.66 -13.58 21.73
CA GLU A 466 21.70 -12.63 21.18
C GLU A 466 20.71 -12.23 22.26
N VAL A 467 20.41 -10.93 22.36
CA VAL A 467 19.50 -10.36 23.35
C VAL A 467 18.30 -9.71 22.69
N ASP A 468 17.12 -10.09 23.18
CA ASP A 468 15.86 -9.37 22.99
C ASP A 468 15.56 -8.49 24.21
N LEU A 469 15.33 -7.21 23.97
CA LEU A 469 14.81 -6.26 24.95
C LEU A 469 13.43 -5.78 24.49
N CYS A 470 12.42 -5.91 25.35
CA CYS A 470 11.09 -5.39 25.07
C CYS A 470 10.80 -4.17 25.95
N THR A 471 10.21 -3.15 25.32
CA THR A 471 9.49 -2.08 25.99
C THR A 471 8.01 -2.17 25.61
N ALA A 472 7.17 -1.38 26.26
CA ALA A 472 5.76 -1.24 25.88
C ALA A 472 5.54 -0.80 24.41
N SER A 473 6.59 -0.33 23.71
CA SER A 473 6.50 0.12 22.33
C SER A 473 6.98 -0.89 21.29
N ALA A 474 8.01 -1.68 21.58
CA ALA A 474 8.64 -2.55 20.59
C ALA A 474 9.62 -3.55 21.22
N LEU A 475 10.01 -4.55 20.42
CA LEU A 475 11.14 -5.42 20.67
C LEU A 475 12.38 -4.86 19.95
N PHE A 476 13.50 -4.82 20.67
CA PHE A 476 14.81 -4.37 20.20
C PHE A 476 15.80 -5.51 20.37
N ARG A 477 16.61 -5.76 19.34
CA ARG A 477 17.52 -6.90 19.30
C ARG A 477 18.95 -6.47 19.00
N ALA A 478 19.89 -7.15 19.64
CA ALA A 478 21.31 -7.08 19.34
C ALA A 478 21.96 -8.46 19.48
N ALA A 479 23.08 -8.66 18.78
CA ALA A 479 23.92 -9.85 18.83
C ALA A 479 25.40 -9.41 18.82
N VAL A 480 26.27 -10.09 19.56
CA VAL A 480 27.72 -9.82 19.64
C VAL A 480 28.45 -10.75 18.67
N PRO A 481 29.41 -10.26 17.89
CA PRO A 481 30.29 -11.14 17.13
C PRO A 481 31.18 -11.95 18.08
N SER A 482 31.41 -13.23 17.78
CA SER A 482 32.38 -14.05 18.53
C SER A 482 33.78 -13.43 18.36
N GLY A 483 34.36 -12.90 19.43
CA GLY A 483 35.70 -12.30 19.40
C GLY A 483 36.76 -13.33 19.03
N ALA A 484 37.68 -12.96 18.11
CA ALA A 484 38.86 -13.75 17.76
C ALA A 484 40.12 -13.29 18.52
N SER A 485 40.15 -12.01 18.90
CA SER A 485 41.28 -11.41 19.60
C SER A 485 41.21 -11.70 21.11
N THR A 486 42.38 -11.92 21.71
CA THR A 486 42.55 -12.26 23.13
C THR A 486 43.63 -11.39 23.79
N GLY A 487 43.75 -10.15 23.36
CA GLY A 487 44.81 -9.24 23.80
C GLY A 487 44.68 -8.85 25.28
N VAL A 488 45.79 -8.52 25.93
CA VAL A 488 45.81 -8.07 27.35
C VAL A 488 45.02 -6.77 27.60
N TYR A 489 44.69 -6.04 26.53
CA TYR A 489 43.94 -4.78 26.54
C TYR A 489 42.43 -4.96 26.25
N GLU A 490 41.97 -6.18 25.96
CA GLU A 490 40.61 -6.42 25.46
C GLU A 490 39.63 -6.82 26.55
N ALA A 491 38.33 -6.64 26.25
CA ALA A 491 37.25 -7.07 27.12
C ALA A 491 37.11 -8.59 27.07
N LEU A 492 37.01 -9.24 28.23
CA LEU A 492 37.07 -10.70 28.33
C LEU A 492 35.71 -11.33 28.02
N GLU A 493 35.62 -12.04 26.90
CA GLU A 493 34.47 -12.86 26.56
C GLU A 493 34.35 -14.06 27.52
N LEU A 494 33.15 -14.29 28.05
CA LEU A 494 32.90 -15.42 28.94
C LEU A 494 32.51 -16.67 28.14
N ARG A 495 33.40 -17.67 28.18
CA ARG A 495 33.21 -19.01 27.60
C ARG A 495 32.93 -20.05 28.69
N ASP A 496 32.17 -21.09 28.35
CA ASP A 496 31.76 -22.15 29.26
C ASP A 496 32.95 -22.99 29.77
N GLY A 497 33.97 -23.17 28.92
CA GLY A 497 35.18 -23.95 29.23
C GLY A 497 34.99 -25.47 29.22
N ASP A 498 33.78 -25.94 28.91
CA ASP A 498 33.46 -27.37 28.80
C ASP A 498 34.00 -27.95 27.47
N LYS A 499 35.14 -28.64 27.54
CA LYS A 499 35.78 -29.26 26.37
C LYS A 499 34.90 -30.28 25.65
N ASN A 500 33.87 -30.83 26.31
CA ASN A 500 32.94 -31.79 25.72
C ASN A 500 31.78 -31.13 24.95
N ARG A 501 31.62 -29.80 25.04
CA ARG A 501 30.56 -29.03 24.38
C ARG A 501 31.15 -27.86 23.60
N LEU A 502 30.99 -27.87 22.28
CA LEU A 502 31.49 -26.81 21.39
C LEU A 502 32.98 -26.50 21.63
N LEU A 503 33.78 -27.53 21.97
CA LEU A 503 35.22 -27.43 22.25
C LEU A 503 35.58 -26.43 23.35
N GLY A 504 34.69 -26.21 24.33
CA GLY A 504 34.86 -25.23 25.41
C GLY A 504 34.41 -23.81 25.06
N LYS A 505 33.98 -23.56 23.82
CA LYS A 505 33.57 -22.24 23.33
C LYS A 505 32.12 -21.86 23.64
N GLY A 506 31.31 -22.75 24.22
CA GLY A 506 29.91 -22.44 24.55
C GLY A 506 29.77 -21.16 25.39
N VAL A 507 28.60 -20.51 25.32
CA VAL A 507 28.36 -19.22 26.01
C VAL A 507 27.12 -19.27 26.91
N LEU A 508 26.71 -20.46 27.36
CA LEU A 508 25.52 -20.59 28.21
C LEU A 508 25.67 -19.89 29.56
N LYS A 509 26.89 -19.80 30.11
CA LYS A 509 27.16 -18.99 31.31
C LYS A 509 26.88 -17.51 31.08
N ALA A 510 27.25 -16.97 29.93
CA ALA A 510 26.95 -15.59 29.56
C ALA A 510 25.44 -15.38 29.37
N VAL A 511 24.75 -16.31 28.69
CA VAL A 511 23.29 -16.30 28.54
C VAL A 511 22.57 -16.33 29.90
N ALA A 512 23.03 -17.19 30.82
CA ALA A 512 22.48 -17.28 32.17
C ALA A 512 22.72 -15.99 32.95
N ASN A 513 23.92 -15.39 32.86
CA ASN A 513 24.19 -14.09 33.48
C ASN A 513 23.22 -13.01 32.97
N ILE A 514 22.85 -13.02 31.69
CA ILE A 514 21.86 -12.06 31.17
C ILE A 514 20.46 -12.36 31.70
N ASN A 515 20.00 -13.60 31.61
CA ASN A 515 18.62 -13.97 31.97
C ASN A 515 18.36 -13.90 33.49
N ASP A 516 19.34 -14.28 34.30
CA ASP A 516 19.15 -14.52 35.74
C ASP A 516 19.70 -13.36 36.60
N ILE A 517 20.67 -12.59 36.09
CA ILE A 517 21.36 -11.55 36.86
C ILE A 517 21.09 -10.16 36.29
N ILE A 518 21.37 -9.94 34.99
CA ILE A 518 21.26 -8.63 34.34
C ILE A 518 19.79 -8.26 34.12
N GLY A 519 19.03 -9.09 33.42
CA GLY A 519 17.64 -8.84 33.05
C GLY A 519 16.76 -8.39 34.22
N PRO A 520 16.67 -9.16 35.33
CA PRO A 520 15.83 -8.81 36.47
C PRO A 520 16.16 -7.45 37.10
N LYS A 521 17.42 -7.01 37.07
CA LYS A 521 17.85 -5.73 37.65
C LYS A 521 17.59 -4.52 36.75
N LEU A 522 17.42 -4.74 35.45
CA LEU A 522 17.18 -3.66 34.49
C LEU A 522 15.70 -3.41 34.20
N ILE A 523 14.82 -4.36 34.53
CA ILE A 523 13.37 -4.19 34.38
C ILE A 523 12.91 -2.93 35.15
N GLY A 524 12.11 -2.11 34.46
CA GLY A 524 11.58 -0.85 34.98
C GLY A 524 12.49 0.36 34.77
N LEU A 525 13.77 0.19 34.40
CA LEU A 525 14.66 1.32 34.10
C LEU A 525 14.30 1.97 32.76
N LYS A 526 14.61 3.27 32.61
CA LYS A 526 14.35 4.01 31.38
C LYS A 526 15.46 3.78 30.36
N VAL A 527 15.10 3.29 29.17
CA VAL A 527 16.04 3.05 28.06
C VAL A 527 16.73 4.32 27.56
N THR A 528 16.22 5.51 27.91
CA THR A 528 16.86 6.78 27.58
C THR A 528 18.06 7.11 28.46
N ASP A 529 18.18 6.47 29.63
CA ASP A 529 19.20 6.72 30.65
C ASP A 529 20.39 5.75 30.49
N GLN A 530 20.88 5.63 29.26
CA GLN A 530 21.94 4.68 28.87
C GLN A 530 23.13 4.70 29.83
N VAL A 531 23.68 5.89 30.13
CA VAL A 531 24.88 6.04 30.99
C VAL A 531 24.67 5.46 32.39
N ALA A 532 23.46 5.58 32.95
CA ALA A 532 23.17 5.05 34.29
C ALA A 532 23.04 3.53 34.27
N ILE A 533 22.37 2.98 33.26
CA ILE A 533 22.23 1.53 33.09
C ILE A 533 23.60 0.89 32.82
N ASP A 534 24.41 1.55 32.02
CA ASP A 534 25.77 1.15 31.67
C ASP A 534 26.69 1.08 32.90
N LYS A 535 26.62 2.09 33.77
CA LYS A 535 27.35 2.10 35.05
C LYS A 535 26.86 1.00 36.00
N LEU A 536 25.55 0.81 36.10
CA LEU A 536 24.97 -0.26 36.91
C LEU A 536 25.53 -1.63 36.49
N MET A 537 25.54 -1.92 35.18
CA MET A 537 26.03 -3.22 34.70
C MET A 537 27.56 -3.39 34.86
N VAL A 538 28.36 -2.35 34.55
CA VAL A 538 29.83 -2.46 34.56
C VAL A 538 30.44 -2.24 35.93
N GLU A 539 30.05 -1.18 36.63
CA GLU A 539 30.69 -0.77 37.89
C GLU A 539 30.10 -1.50 39.10
N GLU A 540 28.78 -1.69 39.14
CA GLU A 540 28.10 -2.25 40.32
C GLU A 540 27.86 -3.76 40.21
N MET A 541 27.46 -4.27 39.05
CA MET A 541 27.11 -5.69 38.88
C MET A 541 28.32 -6.57 38.59
N ASP A 542 29.15 -6.19 37.61
CA ASP A 542 30.38 -6.91 37.28
C ASP A 542 31.53 -6.51 38.21
N GLY A 543 31.89 -5.23 38.22
CA GLY A 543 32.88 -4.66 39.14
C GLY A 543 34.34 -5.10 38.91
N SER A 544 34.63 -5.91 37.88
CA SER A 544 35.97 -6.44 37.63
C SER A 544 36.89 -5.40 36.97
N LYS A 545 38.13 -5.29 37.45
CA LYS A 545 39.15 -4.37 36.93
C LYS A 545 40.46 -5.09 36.64
N ASN A 546 41.14 -4.64 35.60
CA ASN A 546 42.56 -4.89 35.34
C ASN A 546 43.35 -3.57 35.43
N GLU A 547 44.65 -3.62 35.16
CA GLU A 547 45.53 -2.44 35.18
C GLU A 547 45.17 -1.36 34.13
N TRP A 548 44.30 -1.70 33.15
CA TRP A 548 43.88 -0.83 32.04
C TRP A 548 42.44 -0.32 32.16
N GLY A 549 41.64 -0.82 33.12
CA GLY A 549 40.26 -0.38 33.34
C GLY A 549 39.31 -1.51 33.74
N TRP A 550 38.03 -1.38 33.37
CA TRP A 550 36.98 -2.36 33.68
C TRP A 550 37.04 -3.57 32.74
N SER A 551 37.42 -4.74 33.26
CA SER A 551 37.70 -5.96 32.48
C SER A 551 36.47 -6.77 32.08
N LYS A 552 35.34 -6.59 32.78
CA LYS A 552 34.05 -7.27 32.52
C LYS A 552 34.13 -8.81 32.57
N SER A 553 35.09 -9.34 33.32
CA SER A 553 35.44 -10.76 33.37
C SER A 553 34.51 -11.61 34.25
N LYS A 554 33.67 -10.98 35.09
CA LYS A 554 32.80 -11.69 36.03
C LYS A 554 31.46 -12.08 35.39
N LEU A 555 30.81 -11.15 34.70
CA LEU A 555 29.56 -11.42 33.97
C LEU A 555 29.80 -11.73 32.49
N GLY A 556 30.96 -11.33 31.95
CA GLY A 556 31.35 -11.53 30.55
C GLY A 556 31.11 -10.29 29.70
N ALA A 557 32.11 -9.92 28.88
CA ALA A 557 31.99 -8.79 27.95
C ALA A 557 30.85 -8.98 26.94
N ASN A 558 30.65 -10.22 26.48
CA ASN A 558 29.55 -10.66 25.63
C ASN A 558 28.16 -10.53 26.30
N ALA A 559 28.09 -10.41 27.64
CA ALA A 559 26.84 -10.22 28.37
C ALA A 559 26.46 -8.75 28.64
N ILE A 560 27.42 -7.83 28.74
CA ILE A 560 27.18 -6.49 29.32
C ILE A 560 27.10 -5.34 28.29
N LEU A 561 28.05 -5.24 27.36
CA LEU A 561 28.96 -4.08 27.44
C LEU A 561 28.39 -2.65 27.15
N ALA A 562 28.53 -1.80 28.16
CA ALA A 562 28.40 -0.35 28.14
C ALA A 562 29.64 0.36 27.56
N ALA A 563 29.44 1.48 26.84
CA ALA A 563 30.54 2.36 26.44
C ALA A 563 30.76 3.45 27.52
N GLY A 564 31.80 3.30 28.34
CA GLY A 564 32.18 4.31 29.33
C GLY A 564 33.55 4.08 29.95
N GLY A 565 34.58 4.77 29.43
CA GLY A 565 35.91 4.88 30.04
C GLY A 565 36.68 6.08 29.46
N PRO A 566 37.35 6.92 30.27
CA PRO A 566 37.96 8.17 29.83
C PRO A 566 39.38 7.95 29.29
N ARG A 567 39.56 8.02 27.97
CA ARG A 567 40.70 8.61 27.22
C ARG A 567 40.52 8.22 25.75
N GLY A 568 40.62 9.22 24.87
CA GLY A 568 40.30 9.06 23.46
C GLY A 568 41.11 7.98 22.77
N LEU A 569 40.40 7.05 22.13
CA LEU A 569 40.67 6.44 20.83
C LEU A 569 39.41 5.65 20.42
N VAL A 570 39.34 5.35 19.13
CA VAL A 570 38.15 5.07 18.31
C VAL A 570 37.37 3.81 18.70
N ALA A 571 36.10 3.78 18.28
CA ALA A 571 35.14 2.71 18.49
C ALA A 571 35.42 1.51 17.59
N GLU A 572 35.74 0.37 18.19
CA GLU A 572 35.60 -0.96 17.59
C GLU A 572 34.99 -1.90 18.66
N ASP A 573 34.04 -2.72 18.22
CA ASP A 573 33.23 -3.71 18.97
C ASP A 573 32.09 -3.23 19.91
N LEU A 574 30.86 -3.23 19.37
CA LEU A 574 29.61 -2.87 20.05
C LEU A 574 28.80 -4.12 20.51
N PRO A 575 28.32 -4.23 21.77
CA PRO A 575 27.82 -5.46 22.39
C PRO A 575 26.31 -5.48 22.81
N GLU A 576 25.77 -6.63 23.21
CA GLU A 576 24.34 -6.96 23.18
C GLU A 576 23.33 -6.23 24.10
N VAL A 577 23.42 -6.33 25.43
CA VAL A 577 22.36 -5.77 26.32
C VAL A 577 22.33 -4.26 26.22
N SER A 578 23.49 -3.61 26.33
CA SER A 578 23.65 -2.18 26.12
C SER A 578 23.24 -1.73 24.72
N MET A 579 23.56 -2.49 23.66
CA MET A 579 23.14 -2.12 22.30
C MET A 579 21.63 -2.31 22.08
N ALA A 580 21.01 -3.32 22.70
CA ALA A 580 19.57 -3.47 22.70
C ALA A 580 18.89 -2.29 23.41
N ILE A 581 19.45 -1.83 24.54
CA ILE A 581 19.01 -0.62 25.25
C ILE A 581 19.25 0.64 24.41
N CYS A 582 20.38 0.75 23.74
CA CYS A 582 20.74 1.93 22.95
C CYS A 582 19.87 2.04 21.69
N ARG A 583 19.52 0.91 21.06
CA ARG A 583 18.47 0.85 20.01
C ARG A 583 17.11 1.28 20.55
N ALA A 584 16.75 0.83 21.75
CA ALA A 584 15.50 1.23 22.40
C ALA A 584 15.50 2.72 22.79
N GLY A 585 16.62 3.27 23.26
CA GLY A 585 16.82 4.67 23.60
C GLY A 585 16.74 5.59 22.39
N ALA A 586 17.35 5.20 21.27
CA ALA A 586 17.25 5.90 20.00
C ALA A 586 15.79 5.96 19.51
N ALA A 587 15.09 4.83 19.54
CA ALA A 587 13.68 4.75 19.18
C ALA A 587 12.80 5.58 20.12
N ALA A 588 13.05 5.55 21.44
CA ALA A 588 12.32 6.34 22.42
C ALA A 588 12.53 7.85 22.24
N LYS A 589 13.70 8.28 21.74
CA LYS A 589 14.00 9.67 21.38
C LYS A 589 13.59 10.06 19.95
N GLY A 590 13.12 9.12 19.13
CA GLY A 590 12.73 9.38 17.75
C GLY A 590 13.89 9.78 16.84
N VAL A 591 15.12 9.33 17.13
CA VAL A 591 16.32 9.63 16.34
C VAL A 591 16.97 8.35 15.83
N PRO A 592 17.66 8.37 14.67
CA PRO A 592 18.47 7.24 14.22
C PRO A 592 19.54 6.85 15.23
N LEU A 593 19.88 5.56 15.27
CA LEU A 593 20.84 5.00 16.24
C LEU A 593 22.19 5.72 16.25
N TYR A 594 22.77 6.02 15.09
CA TYR A 594 24.06 6.72 14.99
C TYR A 594 24.01 8.13 15.61
N GLN A 595 22.87 8.83 15.51
CA GLN A 595 22.70 10.14 16.14
C GLN A 595 22.61 10.00 17.66
N TYR A 596 21.88 8.98 18.13
CA TYR A 596 21.77 8.69 19.55
C TYR A 596 23.14 8.36 20.17
N ILE A 597 23.95 7.53 19.50
CA ILE A 597 25.32 7.21 19.92
C ILE A 597 26.19 8.47 19.98
N ALA A 598 26.12 9.37 18.99
CA ALA A 598 26.88 10.62 19.02
C ALA A 598 26.45 11.56 20.15
N MET A 599 25.15 11.59 20.49
CA MET A 599 24.66 12.31 21.66
C MET A 599 25.23 11.73 22.96
N LEU A 600 25.28 10.39 23.08
CA LEU A 600 25.89 9.71 24.24
C LEU A 600 27.39 9.98 24.35
N ALA A 601 28.09 10.06 23.23
CA ALA A 601 29.52 10.37 23.16
C ALA A 601 29.85 11.86 23.43
N GLY A 602 28.87 12.70 23.75
CA GLY A 602 29.07 14.13 24.00
C GLY A 602 29.47 14.93 22.76
N LYS A 603 29.19 14.39 21.55
CA LYS A 603 29.43 15.06 20.26
C LYS A 603 28.11 15.24 19.49
N PRO A 604 27.12 15.98 20.02
CA PRO A 604 25.89 16.26 19.30
C PRO A 604 26.22 17.17 18.11
N THR A 605 26.35 16.58 16.94
CA THR A 605 26.56 17.27 15.68
C THR A 605 25.40 16.95 14.74
N ASP A 606 24.93 17.94 13.98
CA ASP A 606 24.06 17.74 12.81
C ASP A 606 24.88 17.31 11.58
N ARG A 607 26.20 17.54 11.62
CA ARG A 607 27.18 17.09 10.63
C ARG A 607 27.76 15.75 11.02
N PHE A 608 27.09 14.69 10.60
CA PHE A 608 27.68 13.37 10.58
C PHE A 608 28.51 13.22 9.32
N VAL A 609 29.78 12.88 9.44
CA VAL A 609 30.52 12.22 8.35
C VAL A 609 30.08 10.76 8.35
N MET A 610 28.79 10.54 8.14
CA MET A 610 28.33 9.26 7.63
C MET A 610 28.70 9.28 6.14
N PRO A 611 29.15 8.18 5.55
CA PRO A 611 29.10 8.07 4.11
C PRO A 611 27.67 8.48 3.73
N ALA A 612 27.51 9.50 2.89
CA ALA A 612 26.20 10.09 2.61
C ALA A 612 25.19 8.96 2.36
N ALA A 613 23.89 9.13 2.63
CA ALA A 613 22.91 8.04 2.47
C ALA A 613 22.92 7.34 1.09
N TRP A 614 23.60 7.93 0.09
CA TRP A 614 23.87 7.42 -1.26
C TRP A 614 25.28 6.81 -1.48
N GLN A 615 26.21 6.95 -0.53
CA GLN A 615 27.62 6.55 -0.58
C GLN A 615 28.01 5.62 0.58
N GLN A 616 27.12 4.78 1.12
CA GLN A 616 27.58 3.68 1.98
C GLN A 616 28.50 2.79 1.14
N VAL A 617 29.82 2.93 1.30
CA VAL A 617 30.80 2.12 0.59
C VAL A 617 31.12 0.92 1.47
N PRO A 618 30.59 -0.27 1.16
CA PRO A 618 31.00 -1.49 1.84
C PRO A 618 32.49 -1.73 1.62
N SER A 619 33.19 -2.10 2.69
CA SER A 619 34.54 -2.65 2.61
C SER A 619 34.42 -4.17 2.51
N PHE A 620 34.98 -4.74 1.45
CA PHE A 620 35.05 -6.18 1.29
C PHE A 620 36.48 -6.61 1.57
N ASN A 621 36.71 -7.41 2.60
CA ASN A 621 37.96 -8.15 2.73
C ASN A 621 38.04 -9.22 1.63
N VAL A 622 39.12 -9.20 0.84
CA VAL A 622 39.25 -10.05 -0.36
C VAL A 622 40.54 -10.86 -0.41
N ILE A 623 41.61 -10.42 0.27
CA ILE A 623 42.85 -11.19 0.44
C ILE A 623 43.28 -11.07 1.90
N ASN A 624 43.48 -12.19 2.58
CA ASN A 624 44.03 -12.20 3.93
C ASN A 624 45.54 -12.51 3.90
N GLY A 625 46.24 -11.93 4.87
CA GLY A 625 47.67 -12.10 5.09
C GLY A 625 48.04 -12.39 6.54
N GLY A 626 49.30 -12.71 6.77
CA GLY A 626 49.85 -13.00 8.10
C GLY A 626 49.20 -14.20 8.79
N SER A 627 48.97 -14.09 10.10
CA SER A 627 48.37 -15.13 10.95
C SER A 627 46.97 -15.58 10.50
N HIS A 628 46.22 -14.70 9.84
CA HIS A 628 44.84 -14.97 9.39
C HIS A 628 44.78 -15.81 8.11
N ALA A 629 45.90 -15.92 7.39
CA ALA A 629 46.03 -16.70 6.15
C ALA A 629 47.16 -17.75 6.19
N GLY A 630 47.98 -17.77 7.25
CA GLY A 630 49.14 -18.66 7.37
C GLY A 630 50.25 -18.37 6.36
N ASN A 631 50.31 -17.15 5.81
CA ASN A 631 51.32 -16.71 4.85
C ASN A 631 52.24 -15.63 5.47
N ARG A 632 53.23 -15.13 4.71
CA ARG A 632 54.20 -14.13 5.19
C ARG A 632 53.87 -12.71 4.75
N LEU A 633 52.63 -12.43 4.33
CA LEU A 633 52.22 -11.07 3.98
C LEU A 633 52.22 -10.20 5.24
N ALA A 634 52.75 -8.99 5.12
CA ALA A 634 52.84 -8.06 6.23
C ALA A 634 51.52 -7.29 6.47
N CYS A 635 50.65 -7.21 5.47
CA CYS A 635 49.28 -6.70 5.63
C CYS A 635 48.35 -7.86 6.04
N GLN A 636 47.52 -7.64 7.05
CA GLN A 636 46.56 -8.65 7.53
C GLN A 636 45.39 -8.81 6.58
N GLU A 637 44.95 -7.69 5.98
CA GLU A 637 43.83 -7.69 5.06
C GLU A 637 44.07 -6.74 3.88
N PHE A 638 43.70 -7.19 2.69
CA PHE A 638 43.48 -6.32 1.55
C PHE A 638 41.99 -6.29 1.27
N MET A 639 41.45 -5.08 1.25
CA MET A 639 40.05 -4.80 1.05
C MET A 639 39.82 -4.09 -0.28
N ILE A 640 38.61 -4.25 -0.82
CA ILE A 640 38.10 -3.39 -1.89
C ILE A 640 36.93 -2.55 -1.40
N LEU A 641 36.92 -1.30 -1.85
CA LEU A 641 35.94 -0.28 -1.52
C LEU A 641 35.37 0.26 -2.85
N PRO A 642 34.16 -0.14 -3.25
CA PRO A 642 33.49 0.34 -4.48
C PRO A 642 33.04 1.81 -4.40
N THR A 643 33.98 2.76 -4.29
CA THR A 643 33.69 4.20 -4.08
C THR A 643 33.01 4.88 -5.27
N GLY A 644 33.11 4.32 -6.47
CA GLY A 644 32.49 4.84 -7.70
C GLY A 644 31.08 4.29 -7.97
N ALA A 645 30.51 3.52 -7.05
CA ALA A 645 29.17 2.95 -7.19
C ALA A 645 28.07 4.01 -7.07
N ALA A 646 26.99 3.85 -7.84
CA ALA A 646 25.86 4.79 -7.84
C ALA A 646 24.89 4.58 -6.65
N SER A 647 24.97 3.44 -5.96
CA SER A 647 24.15 3.09 -4.79
C SER A 647 24.81 1.95 -4.00
N PHE A 648 24.35 1.70 -2.77
CA PHE A 648 24.80 0.56 -1.97
C PHE A 648 24.57 -0.79 -2.68
N ARG A 649 23.43 -0.97 -3.35
CA ARG A 649 23.16 -2.19 -4.15
C ARG A 649 24.23 -2.37 -5.23
N ASN A 650 24.51 -1.30 -5.97
CA ASN A 650 25.52 -1.33 -7.01
C ASN A 650 26.93 -1.54 -6.45
N ALA A 651 27.23 -1.03 -5.26
CA ALA A 651 28.48 -1.29 -4.57
C ALA A 651 28.62 -2.78 -4.18
N MET A 652 27.53 -3.41 -3.73
CA MET A 652 27.51 -4.84 -3.43
C MET A 652 27.71 -5.70 -4.69
N GLU A 653 27.09 -5.32 -5.81
CA GLU A 653 27.29 -5.97 -7.11
C GLU A 653 28.75 -5.88 -7.55
N ILE A 654 29.34 -4.68 -7.55
CA ILE A 654 30.75 -4.46 -7.90
C ILE A 654 31.67 -5.29 -7.01
N GLY A 655 31.47 -5.27 -5.68
CA GLY A 655 32.30 -6.02 -4.74
C GLY A 655 32.25 -7.53 -4.98
N ALA A 656 31.05 -8.09 -5.22
CA ALA A 656 30.88 -9.52 -5.50
C ALA A 656 31.51 -9.93 -6.85
N GLU A 657 31.32 -9.12 -7.90
CA GLU A 657 31.90 -9.37 -9.22
C GLU A 657 33.44 -9.34 -9.18
N VAL A 658 34.03 -8.38 -8.46
CA VAL A 658 35.48 -8.32 -8.24
C VAL A 658 35.95 -9.53 -7.43
N TYR A 659 35.27 -9.92 -6.35
CA TYR A 659 35.64 -11.08 -5.52
C TYR A 659 35.63 -12.40 -6.32
N HIS A 660 34.58 -12.64 -7.12
CA HIS A 660 34.51 -13.85 -7.95
C HIS A 660 35.53 -13.83 -9.10
N THR A 661 35.80 -12.66 -9.68
CA THR A 661 36.84 -12.49 -10.69
C THR A 661 38.22 -12.73 -10.10
N LEU A 662 38.47 -12.23 -8.89
CA LEU A 662 39.70 -12.43 -8.12
C LEU A 662 39.95 -13.91 -7.87
N LYS A 663 38.93 -14.69 -7.47
CA LYS A 663 39.03 -16.15 -7.35
C LYS A 663 39.51 -16.80 -8.66
N GLY A 664 39.00 -16.35 -9.80
CA GLY A 664 39.41 -16.82 -11.12
C GLY A 664 40.87 -16.47 -11.45
N VAL A 665 41.32 -15.26 -11.13
CA VAL A 665 42.70 -14.81 -11.32
C VAL A 665 43.66 -15.63 -10.44
N ILE A 666 43.34 -15.76 -9.14
CA ILE A 666 44.12 -16.54 -8.17
C ILE A 666 44.21 -18.01 -8.61
N LYS A 667 43.07 -18.62 -8.98
CA LYS A 667 43.03 -20.01 -9.47
C LYS A 667 43.94 -20.22 -10.68
N LYS A 668 43.95 -19.28 -11.62
CA LYS A 668 44.77 -19.36 -12.83
C LYS A 668 46.26 -19.19 -12.54
N LYS A 669 46.63 -18.30 -11.62
CA LYS A 669 48.02 -17.94 -11.34
C LYS A 669 48.70 -18.87 -10.32
N TYR A 670 47.95 -19.34 -9.32
CA TYR A 670 48.49 -20.08 -8.17
C TYR A 670 47.83 -21.44 -7.95
N GLY A 671 46.87 -21.84 -8.79
CA GLY A 671 46.17 -23.11 -8.68
C GLY A 671 44.93 -23.08 -7.77
N GLN A 672 44.21 -24.19 -7.73
CA GLN A 672 42.94 -24.31 -7.02
C GLN A 672 43.08 -24.14 -5.50
N ASP A 673 44.20 -24.61 -4.93
CA ASP A 673 44.44 -24.59 -3.47
C ASP A 673 44.68 -23.17 -2.94
N ALA A 674 45.17 -22.25 -3.77
CA ALA A 674 45.35 -20.84 -3.43
C ALA A 674 44.02 -20.07 -3.29
N CYS A 675 42.89 -20.69 -3.63
CA CYS A 675 41.54 -20.13 -3.43
C CYS A 675 40.95 -20.48 -2.06
N ASN A 676 41.73 -21.06 -1.15
CA ASN A 676 41.34 -21.22 0.24
C ASN A 676 41.10 -19.85 0.88
N VAL A 677 40.23 -19.83 1.88
CA VAL A 677 39.77 -18.61 2.53
C VAL A 677 40.37 -18.54 3.93
N GLY A 678 40.91 -17.37 4.30
CA GLY A 678 41.46 -17.10 5.64
C GLY A 678 40.36 -16.96 6.69
N ASP A 679 40.76 -16.72 7.94
CA ASP A 679 39.84 -16.65 9.08
C ASP A 679 38.75 -15.56 8.95
N GLU A 680 39.03 -14.53 8.14
CA GLU A 680 38.15 -13.36 7.95
C GLU A 680 37.44 -13.31 6.59
N GLY A 681 37.47 -14.40 5.82
CA GLY A 681 36.66 -14.54 4.60
C GLY A 681 37.33 -14.12 3.28
N GLY A 682 38.51 -13.50 3.33
CA GLY A 682 39.35 -13.19 2.17
C GLY A 682 40.14 -14.40 1.67
N PHE A 683 40.57 -14.40 0.40
CA PHE A 683 41.42 -15.48 -0.12
C PHE A 683 42.81 -15.45 0.52
N ALA A 684 43.40 -16.63 0.71
CA ALA A 684 44.74 -16.81 1.26
C ALA A 684 45.70 -17.36 0.18
N PRO A 685 46.00 -16.59 -0.89
CA PRO A 685 46.94 -17.05 -1.90
C PRO A 685 48.35 -17.11 -1.30
N ASN A 686 49.18 -18.00 -1.84
CA ASN A 686 50.58 -18.15 -1.41
C ASN A 686 51.47 -17.05 -2.00
N VAL A 687 51.13 -15.80 -1.69
CA VAL A 687 51.87 -14.60 -2.10
C VAL A 687 52.78 -14.19 -0.94
N GLN A 688 54.02 -13.81 -1.27
CA GLN A 688 55.05 -13.48 -0.28
C GLN A 688 55.40 -11.97 -0.28
N ASP A 689 54.92 -11.22 -1.26
CA ASP A 689 55.11 -9.78 -1.40
C ASP A 689 53.76 -9.05 -1.48
N ASN A 690 53.62 -7.95 -0.74
CA ASN A 690 52.40 -7.12 -0.75
C ASN A 690 52.13 -6.53 -2.14
N ASN A 691 53.18 -6.21 -2.92
CA ASN A 691 52.98 -5.69 -4.28
C ASN A 691 52.35 -6.73 -5.20
N GLU A 692 52.76 -7.99 -5.07
CA GLU A 692 52.18 -9.08 -5.84
C GLU A 692 50.69 -9.31 -5.48
N ALA A 693 50.32 -9.13 -4.21
CA ALA A 693 48.92 -9.20 -3.78
C ALA A 693 48.09 -8.05 -4.38
N LEU A 694 48.66 -6.84 -4.44
CA LEU A 694 48.04 -5.68 -5.09
C LEU A 694 47.93 -5.87 -6.60
N ASP A 695 48.94 -6.42 -7.27
CA ASP A 695 48.92 -6.67 -8.72
C ASP A 695 47.80 -7.63 -9.10
N VAL A 696 47.65 -8.72 -8.35
CA VAL A 696 46.58 -9.71 -8.55
C VAL A 696 45.20 -9.08 -8.32
N LEU A 697 45.08 -8.22 -7.31
CA LEU A 697 43.85 -7.50 -7.01
C LEU A 697 43.50 -6.47 -8.10
N MET A 698 44.48 -5.72 -8.59
CA MET A 698 44.32 -4.76 -9.68
C MET A 698 43.96 -5.46 -10.99
N GLU A 699 44.55 -6.63 -11.29
CA GLU A 699 44.17 -7.46 -12.43
C GLU A 699 42.70 -7.91 -12.33
N ALA A 700 42.25 -8.31 -11.13
CA ALA A 700 40.87 -8.72 -10.89
C ALA A 700 39.89 -7.55 -11.07
N ILE A 701 40.19 -6.37 -10.51
CA ILE A 701 39.38 -5.15 -10.69
C ILE A 701 39.25 -4.81 -12.18
N LYS A 702 40.36 -4.86 -12.93
CA LYS A 702 40.36 -4.59 -14.36
C LYS A 702 39.52 -5.60 -15.15
N LYS A 703 39.70 -6.90 -14.90
CA LYS A 703 38.94 -7.96 -15.59
C LYS A 703 37.45 -7.94 -15.27
N SER A 704 37.08 -7.50 -14.07
CA SER A 704 35.67 -7.34 -13.69
C SER A 704 34.98 -6.16 -14.37
N GLY A 705 35.71 -5.29 -15.06
CA GLY A 705 35.15 -4.11 -15.75
C GLY A 705 34.91 -2.91 -14.84
N HIS A 706 35.46 -2.91 -13.62
CA HIS A 706 35.23 -1.88 -12.60
C HIS A 706 36.46 -0.99 -12.33
N GLU A 707 37.37 -0.90 -13.29
CA GLU A 707 38.53 0.00 -13.23
C GLU A 707 38.07 1.46 -13.00
N GLY A 708 38.71 2.16 -12.05
CA GLY A 708 38.35 3.52 -11.65
C GLY A 708 37.12 3.64 -10.73
N LYS A 709 36.36 2.56 -10.50
CA LYS A 709 35.20 2.54 -9.58
C LYS A 709 35.50 1.93 -8.21
N VAL A 710 36.64 1.27 -8.06
CA VAL A 710 37.06 0.58 -6.84
C VAL A 710 38.35 1.19 -6.30
N LYS A 711 38.41 1.42 -4.99
CA LYS A 711 39.63 1.75 -4.24
C LYS A 711 40.06 0.54 -3.44
N ILE A 712 41.36 0.42 -3.20
CA ILE A 712 41.93 -0.64 -2.36
C ILE A 712 42.14 -0.06 -0.96
N GLY A 713 41.69 -0.80 0.05
CA GLY A 713 42.01 -0.56 1.46
C GLY A 713 42.94 -1.67 1.96
N THR A 714 43.71 -1.40 3.00
CA THR A 714 44.57 -2.40 3.63
C THR A 714 44.45 -2.28 5.13
N ASP A 715 44.30 -3.40 5.82
CA ASP A 715 44.52 -3.47 7.26
C ASP A 715 45.95 -3.95 7.55
N VAL A 716 46.64 -3.20 8.39
CA VAL A 716 48.07 -3.34 8.63
C VAL A 716 48.28 -3.50 10.13
N ALA A 717 48.63 -4.71 10.57
CA ALA A 717 49.06 -4.93 11.95
C ALA A 717 50.37 -4.20 12.22
N ALA A 718 50.29 -2.99 12.79
CA ALA A 718 51.45 -2.18 13.13
C ALA A 718 52.46 -2.89 14.07
N SER A 719 52.01 -3.88 14.84
CA SER A 719 52.86 -4.72 15.71
C SER A 719 53.82 -5.64 14.96
N GLU A 720 53.51 -6.04 13.73
CA GLU A 720 54.39 -6.86 12.87
C GLU A 720 55.55 -6.03 12.29
N PHE A 721 55.37 -4.71 12.17
CA PHE A 721 56.39 -3.77 11.67
C PHE A 721 57.35 -3.28 12.74
N TRP A 722 57.08 -3.54 14.03
CA TRP A 722 57.87 -3.05 15.15
C TRP A 722 58.63 -4.20 15.85
N ARG A 723 59.97 -4.19 15.76
CA ARG A 723 60.83 -5.06 16.59
C ARG A 723 61.38 -4.26 17.77
N PRO A 724 61.32 -4.78 19.01
CA PRO A 724 61.97 -4.15 20.15
C PRO A 724 63.48 -4.04 19.88
N GLY A 725 63.99 -2.81 19.75
CA GLY A 725 65.42 -2.51 19.57
C GLY A 725 65.87 -2.06 18.18
N SER A 726 65.00 -1.97 17.17
CA SER A 726 65.36 -1.40 15.86
C SER A 726 65.05 0.10 15.79
N THR A 727 66.08 0.96 15.81
CA THR A 727 65.96 2.40 15.52
C THR A 727 65.89 2.63 14.01
N GLY A 728 64.69 2.48 13.44
CA GLY A 728 64.39 2.87 12.06
C GLY A 728 63.43 1.90 11.36
N PRO A 729 62.56 2.38 10.45
CA PRO A 729 61.76 1.52 9.61
C PRO A 729 62.71 0.69 8.72
N SER A 730 62.54 -0.63 8.75
CA SER A 730 63.25 -1.52 7.82
C SER A 730 62.75 -1.24 6.39
N PRO A 731 63.62 -1.12 5.37
CA PRO A 731 63.16 -1.00 4.00
C PRO A 731 62.63 -2.37 3.57
N GLY A 732 61.31 -2.47 3.46
CA GLY A 732 60.59 -3.54 2.77
C GLY A 732 60.13 -3.05 1.41
#